data_AF-A0A1R1YZ38-F1
#
_entry.id   AF-A0A1R1YZ38-F1
#
_cell.length_a   1.000
_cell.length_b   1.000
_cell.length_c   1.000
_cell.angle_alpha   90.00
_cell.angle_beta   90.00
_cell.angle_gamma   90.00
#
_symmetry.space_group_name_H-M   'P 1'
#
loop_
_entity.id
_entity.type
_entity.pdbx_description
1 polymer ?
#
loop_
_entity_poly.entity_id
_entity_poly.type
_entity_poly.pdbx_seq_one_letter_code
_entity_poly.pdbx_strand_id
1 'polypeptide(L)'
;MASITYLCRRGARYYYRRRLYQRSVVNHPISISLGTADPVEARRLVPRLSARWEMMAMQMFNRTSRGFLQAQELTRIFRAGLDEELGLAMASHFDAPDALEGNRRTLRVLEAAYRIAVRLPADADSVPEVIVNELTEGFSDEDRAAVVMMLRSLAPHKSAQRDAESALTAMSAPTTPCAINDARVQLLRARAEAQARAALADHPLAASRGDPYTALLDDDVVAAIRRQPVAPSTLTPFDQADPQRLSSAGQPDSPFLTQDTRRFSEIIEDTIKMIQSAGDWDEDLDQRRRVIRSFGWITGDKRLCDYGPADALHYAQTLRKLPTEFRWGTPEAGAMSRPLKEVLVEVDAMAKKTPRSDRTYNRDLTIMARFSRELAKASWRPKFGKDLIVDFNEHTAKIQDDPTDPDRMPWTEAQLVCAFKAPIYTGGGGCSRRFKTGSDNKVWQDAAYWVPLLLAYTFMSREEACGLECSEIVFDVDTPFLIVKANMTKSKNGETAAGLKRRSRHRVIPLHPELLRLGFKEYVAAIEAEGHCMLFPELYRGDLKRRGGTRFYAGAGRYLLDYVDQNVPLLRTSSGKRADLHSMRTAGASFLEDSDAKQVYMDDILGHVREGTGPRKYCKAWFVKGGAAIIQKRLALMCDATPNLTAHLTPGPLALLPLEERSRTGSYKECASRRKA
;
A
#
# COMPACT_ATOMS: atom_id res chain seq x y z
N MET A 1 11.27 -36.68 -5.68
CA MET A 1 10.56 -36.29 -6.91
C MET A 1 10.47 -34.78 -6.96
N ALA A 2 11.05 -34.16 -8.00
CA ALA A 2 10.97 -32.72 -8.21
C ALA A 2 9.50 -32.28 -8.35
N SER A 3 9.10 -31.31 -7.52
CA SER A 3 7.81 -30.64 -7.57
C SER A 3 7.75 -29.78 -8.84
N ILE A 4 6.93 -30.16 -9.82
CA ILE A 4 6.71 -29.33 -11.02
C ILE A 4 5.92 -28.08 -10.64
N THR A 5 6.49 -26.92 -10.98
CA THR A 5 6.02 -25.61 -10.55
C THR A 5 4.59 -25.37 -10.99
N TYR A 6 3.75 -24.90 -10.07
CA TYR A 6 2.31 -24.65 -10.25
C TYR A 6 1.44 -25.91 -10.41
N LEU A 7 2.00 -27.12 -10.30
CA LEU A 7 1.23 -28.36 -10.24
C LEU A 7 0.92 -28.72 -8.78
N CYS A 8 -0.34 -28.93 -8.44
CA CYS A 8 -0.74 -29.38 -7.11
C CYS A 8 -1.73 -30.54 -7.18
N ARG A 9 -1.62 -31.51 -6.27
CA ARG A 9 -2.58 -32.61 -6.13
C ARG A 9 -3.54 -32.30 -4.97
N ARG A 10 -4.84 -32.50 -5.17
CA ARG A 10 -5.87 -32.39 -4.12
C ARG A 10 -6.79 -33.60 -4.24
N GLY A 11 -6.77 -34.45 -3.21
CA GLY A 11 -7.42 -35.77 -3.29
C GLY A 11 -6.81 -36.64 -4.40
N ALA A 12 -7.64 -37.29 -5.21
CA ALA A 12 -7.17 -38.15 -6.30
C ALA A 12 -6.67 -37.38 -7.56
N ARG A 13 -6.91 -36.07 -7.68
CA ARG A 13 -6.71 -35.29 -8.94
C ARG A 13 -5.66 -34.18 -8.84
N TYR A 14 -5.12 -33.80 -10.00
CA TYR A 14 -4.12 -32.74 -10.18
C TYR A 14 -4.74 -31.41 -10.66
N TYR A 15 -4.09 -30.31 -10.31
CA TYR A 15 -4.55 -28.94 -10.49
C TYR A 15 -3.38 -28.02 -10.88
N TYR A 16 -3.59 -27.13 -11.85
CA TYR A 16 -2.70 -26.02 -12.13
C TYR A 16 -3.09 -24.84 -11.25
N ARG A 17 -2.12 -24.28 -10.52
CA ARG A 17 -2.37 -23.24 -9.54
C ARG A 17 -1.28 -22.18 -9.63
N ARG A 18 -1.61 -21.06 -10.27
CA ARG A 18 -0.69 -19.93 -10.47
C ARG A 18 -1.34 -18.61 -10.05
N ARG A 19 -0.53 -17.69 -9.54
CA ARG A 19 -0.97 -16.39 -9.02
C ARG A 19 -0.61 -15.28 -9.99
N LEU A 20 -1.52 -14.30 -10.10
CA LEU A 20 -1.38 -13.12 -10.96
C LEU A 20 -0.92 -11.94 -10.15
N TYR A 21 0.31 -11.53 -10.38
CA TYR A 21 0.91 -10.42 -9.68
C TYR A 21 0.82 -9.14 -10.53
N GLN A 22 -0.24 -8.37 -10.33
CA GLN A 22 -0.29 -6.95 -10.67
C GLN A 22 -0.47 -6.12 -9.40
N ARG A 23 0.34 -5.06 -9.27
CA ARG A 23 0.33 -3.99 -8.26
C ARG A 23 -1.02 -3.84 -7.51
N SER A 24 -1.21 -4.69 -6.50
CA SER A 24 -2.24 -4.62 -5.45
C SER A 24 -3.67 -5.07 -5.74
N VAL A 25 -3.98 -5.80 -6.82
CA VAL A 25 -5.39 -6.07 -7.13
C VAL A 25 -5.78 -7.56 -7.18
N VAL A 26 -4.89 -8.54 -7.41
CA VAL A 26 -5.26 -9.98 -7.33
C VAL A 26 -4.23 -10.76 -6.51
N ASN A 27 -4.66 -11.50 -5.47
CA ASN A 27 -3.78 -12.48 -4.81
C ASN A 27 -4.50 -13.80 -4.46
N HIS A 28 -5.60 -14.08 -5.16
CA HIS A 28 -6.14 -15.45 -5.15
C HIS A 28 -5.41 -16.23 -6.24
N PRO A 29 -4.81 -17.38 -5.91
CA PRO A 29 -4.28 -18.27 -6.94
C PRO A 29 -5.44 -18.69 -7.83
N ILE A 30 -5.28 -18.42 -9.12
CA ILE A 30 -6.17 -18.97 -10.12
C ILE A 30 -5.80 -20.45 -10.17
N SER A 31 -6.72 -21.26 -9.66
CA SER A 31 -6.58 -22.70 -9.58
C SER A 31 -7.57 -23.32 -10.55
N ILE A 32 -7.06 -24.11 -11.47
CA ILE A 32 -7.82 -24.81 -12.49
C ILE A 32 -7.55 -26.31 -12.29
N SER A 33 -8.61 -27.10 -12.23
CA SER A 33 -8.52 -28.56 -12.20
C SER A 33 -7.98 -29.03 -13.54
N LEU A 34 -6.92 -29.84 -13.54
CA LEU A 34 -6.41 -30.43 -14.78
C LEU A 34 -7.25 -31.62 -15.26
N GLY A 35 -8.30 -31.99 -14.51
CA GLY A 35 -9.21 -33.10 -14.85
C GLY A 35 -8.60 -34.51 -14.67
N THR A 36 -7.27 -34.63 -14.60
CA THR A 36 -6.54 -35.91 -14.54
C THR A 36 -6.06 -36.30 -13.14
N ALA A 37 -6.00 -37.60 -12.89
CA ALA A 37 -5.37 -38.22 -11.72
C ALA A 37 -3.97 -38.78 -12.03
N ASP A 38 -3.55 -38.76 -13.31
CA ASP A 38 -2.25 -39.24 -13.77
C ASP A 38 -1.17 -38.15 -13.64
N PRO A 39 -0.09 -38.37 -12.88
CA PRO A 39 1.01 -37.44 -12.74
C PRO A 39 1.77 -37.14 -14.05
N VAL A 40 1.82 -38.04 -15.05
CA VAL A 40 2.57 -37.78 -16.29
C VAL A 40 1.83 -36.74 -17.13
N GLU A 41 0.52 -36.95 -17.35
CA GLU A 41 -0.31 -35.98 -18.07
C GLU A 41 -0.40 -34.64 -17.33
N ALA A 42 -0.47 -34.66 -16.00
CA ALA A 42 -0.47 -33.44 -15.20
C ALA A 42 0.82 -32.62 -15.35
N ARG A 43 1.96 -33.26 -15.61
CA ARG A 43 3.24 -32.57 -15.85
C ARG A 43 3.35 -31.98 -17.26
N ARG A 44 2.66 -32.57 -18.25
CA ARG A 44 2.57 -32.07 -19.63
C ARG A 44 1.75 -30.78 -19.75
N LEU A 45 0.65 -30.69 -19.02
CA LEU A 45 -0.31 -29.58 -19.14
C LEU A 45 0.18 -28.27 -18.49
N VAL A 46 1.03 -28.36 -17.48
CA VAL A 46 1.45 -27.24 -16.63
C VAL A 46 2.36 -26.22 -17.32
N PRO A 47 3.33 -26.61 -18.17
CA PRO A 47 4.10 -25.68 -18.99
C PRO A 47 3.26 -24.90 -20.01
N ARG A 48 2.29 -25.56 -20.68
CA ARG A 48 1.39 -24.91 -21.67
C ARG A 48 0.56 -23.80 -21.03
N LEU A 49 -0.05 -24.08 -19.88
CA LEU A 49 -0.78 -23.07 -19.11
C LEU A 49 0.15 -21.97 -18.58
N SER A 50 1.41 -22.28 -18.28
CA SER A 50 2.40 -21.30 -17.83
C SER A 50 2.90 -20.38 -18.95
N ALA A 51 3.00 -20.86 -20.19
CA ALA A 51 3.34 -20.03 -21.34
C ALA A 51 2.20 -19.08 -21.70
N ARG A 52 0.95 -19.56 -21.75
CA ARG A 52 -0.24 -18.72 -21.97
C ARG A 52 -0.34 -17.60 -20.95
N TRP A 53 -0.13 -17.96 -19.69
CA TRP A 53 -0.14 -17.02 -18.57
C TRP A 53 0.83 -15.85 -18.77
N GLU A 54 2.07 -16.13 -19.20
CA GLU A 54 3.09 -15.10 -19.45
C GLU A 54 2.72 -14.20 -20.63
N MET A 55 2.20 -14.76 -21.72
CA MET A 55 1.76 -13.96 -22.88
C MET A 55 0.67 -12.96 -22.50
N MET A 56 -0.33 -13.41 -21.73
CA MET A 56 -1.41 -12.55 -21.25
C MET A 56 -0.90 -11.47 -20.30
N ALA A 57 0.06 -11.81 -19.43
CA ALA A 57 0.69 -10.83 -18.54
C ALA A 57 1.48 -9.77 -19.32
N MET A 58 2.28 -10.17 -20.32
CA MET A 58 3.10 -9.24 -21.11
C MET A 58 2.25 -8.27 -21.94
N GLN A 59 1.18 -8.75 -22.60
CA GLN A 59 0.29 -7.91 -23.41
C GLN A 59 -0.46 -6.86 -22.59
N MET A 60 -0.79 -7.16 -21.33
CA MET A 60 -1.48 -6.22 -20.45
C MET A 60 -0.55 -5.20 -19.79
N PHE A 61 0.75 -5.49 -19.63
CA PHE A 61 1.68 -4.68 -18.81
C PHE A 61 2.71 -3.81 -19.58
N ASN A 62 2.76 -3.86 -20.91
CA ASN A 62 3.63 -2.98 -21.73
C ASN A 62 3.05 -1.56 -22.02
N ARG A 63 1.94 -1.16 -21.39
CA ARG A 63 1.43 0.22 -21.47
C ARG A 63 1.89 1.05 -20.27
N THR A 64 2.69 2.08 -20.50
CA THR A 64 3.12 3.11 -19.51
C THR A 64 1.96 4.03 -19.07
N SER A 65 0.78 3.47 -18.78
CA SER A 65 -0.43 4.20 -18.36
C SER A 65 -1.25 3.35 -17.37
N ARG A 66 -1.73 3.98 -16.29
CA ARG A 66 -2.48 3.36 -15.17
C ARG A 66 -3.68 2.53 -15.68
N GLY A 67 -3.80 1.27 -15.25
CA GLY A 67 -4.90 0.36 -15.60
C GLY A 67 -6.24 0.72 -14.94
N PHE A 68 -7.34 0.42 -15.64
CA PHE A 68 -8.74 0.74 -15.28
C PHE A 68 -9.58 -0.47 -14.82
N LEU A 69 -9.01 -1.68 -14.71
CA LEU A 69 -9.73 -2.93 -14.39
C LEU A 69 -9.59 -3.34 -12.91
N GLN A 70 -10.64 -3.94 -12.33
CA GLN A 70 -10.65 -4.47 -10.96
C GLN A 70 -10.17 -5.93 -10.86
N ALA A 71 -9.96 -6.40 -9.63
CA ALA A 71 -9.42 -7.72 -9.27
C ALA A 71 -10.20 -8.89 -9.84
N GLN A 72 -11.51 -8.83 -9.64
CA GLN A 72 -12.40 -9.91 -10.00
C GLN A 72 -12.50 -10.01 -11.52
N GLU A 73 -12.39 -8.90 -12.24
CA GLU A 73 -12.40 -8.82 -13.70
C GLU A 73 -11.10 -9.40 -14.28
N LEU A 74 -9.94 -9.01 -13.73
CA LEU A 74 -8.65 -9.59 -14.11
C LEU A 74 -8.58 -11.09 -13.81
N THR A 75 -9.11 -11.52 -12.67
CA THR A 75 -9.17 -12.94 -12.29
C THR A 75 -10.08 -13.74 -13.23
N ARG A 76 -11.24 -13.19 -13.61
CA ARG A 76 -12.16 -13.82 -14.57
C ARG A 76 -11.54 -13.94 -15.96
N ILE A 77 -10.82 -12.91 -16.42
CA ILE A 77 -10.16 -12.91 -17.72
C ILE A 77 -9.02 -13.94 -17.77
N PHE A 78 -8.16 -13.97 -16.76
CA PHE A 78 -7.09 -14.97 -16.68
C PHE A 78 -7.65 -16.39 -16.53
N ARG A 79 -8.71 -16.58 -15.73
CA ARG A 79 -9.34 -17.89 -15.57
C ARG A 79 -9.97 -18.39 -16.87
N ALA A 80 -10.72 -17.53 -17.59
CA ALA A 80 -11.30 -17.88 -18.88
C ALA A 80 -10.23 -18.22 -19.94
N GLY A 81 -9.15 -17.43 -20.03
CA GLY A 81 -8.08 -17.69 -20.99
C GLY A 81 -7.22 -18.93 -20.68
N LEU A 82 -7.21 -19.40 -19.43
CA LEU A 82 -6.53 -20.64 -19.03
C LEU A 82 -7.47 -21.86 -19.10
N ASP A 83 -8.75 -21.71 -18.81
CA ASP A 83 -9.76 -22.76 -19.01
C ASP A 83 -9.91 -23.08 -20.52
N GLU A 84 -9.80 -22.08 -21.40
CA GLU A 84 -9.75 -22.26 -22.86
C GLU A 84 -8.51 -23.04 -23.32
N GLU A 85 -7.30 -22.65 -22.90
CA GLU A 85 -6.06 -23.39 -23.24
C GLU A 85 -6.04 -24.80 -22.66
N LEU A 86 -6.59 -24.99 -21.46
CA LEU A 86 -6.72 -26.32 -20.88
C LEU A 86 -7.72 -27.16 -21.68
N GLY A 87 -8.85 -26.59 -22.10
CA GLY A 87 -9.83 -27.26 -22.97
C GLY A 87 -9.22 -27.71 -24.30
N LEU A 88 -8.42 -26.86 -24.94
CA LEU A 88 -7.68 -27.20 -26.16
C LEU A 88 -6.62 -28.30 -25.92
N ALA A 89 -5.89 -28.21 -24.80
CA ALA A 89 -4.89 -29.21 -24.44
C ALA A 89 -5.49 -30.58 -24.06
N MET A 90 -6.69 -30.60 -23.49
CA MET A 90 -7.44 -31.81 -23.15
C MET A 90 -8.18 -32.41 -24.36
N ALA A 91 -8.71 -31.59 -25.27
CA ALA A 91 -9.23 -32.07 -26.56
C ALA A 91 -8.15 -32.79 -27.36
N SER A 92 -6.91 -32.26 -27.37
CA SER A 92 -5.73 -32.93 -27.96
C SER A 92 -5.23 -34.18 -27.20
N HIS A 93 -5.85 -34.54 -26.07
CA HIS A 93 -5.47 -35.71 -25.26
C HIS A 93 -6.46 -36.88 -25.41
N PHE A 94 -7.70 -36.61 -25.83
CA PHE A 94 -8.63 -37.67 -26.28
C PHE A 94 -8.18 -38.31 -27.61
N ASP A 95 -7.15 -37.74 -28.24
CA ASP A 95 -6.43 -38.26 -29.41
C ASP A 95 -5.06 -38.92 -29.06
N ALA A 96 -4.92 -39.54 -27.88
CA ALA A 96 -3.88 -40.54 -27.50
C ALA A 96 -2.36 -40.23 -27.78
N PRO A 97 -1.42 -41.17 -27.63
CA PRO A 97 -0.55 -41.44 -26.46
C PRO A 97 0.83 -40.70 -26.37
N ASP A 98 1.12 -39.64 -27.15
CA ASP A 98 2.50 -39.09 -27.33
C ASP A 98 2.73 -37.65 -26.80
N ALA A 99 2.69 -37.49 -25.48
CA ALA A 99 2.79 -36.21 -24.75
C ALA A 99 4.03 -35.33 -25.07
N LEU A 100 5.16 -35.93 -25.41
CA LEU A 100 6.43 -35.22 -25.68
C LEU A 100 6.45 -34.59 -27.08
N GLU A 101 5.79 -35.23 -28.05
CA GLU A 101 5.74 -34.79 -29.44
C GLU A 101 4.87 -33.52 -29.60
N GLY A 102 3.81 -33.40 -28.79
CA GLY A 102 2.94 -32.22 -28.77
C GLY A 102 3.60 -30.92 -28.30
N ASN A 103 4.65 -30.99 -27.45
CA ASN A 103 5.39 -29.80 -27.02
C ASN A 103 6.37 -29.31 -28.10
N ARG A 104 7.06 -30.25 -28.76
CA ARG A 104 7.89 -29.97 -29.94
C ARG A 104 7.06 -29.40 -31.10
N ARG A 105 5.88 -29.97 -31.32
CA ARG A 105 4.88 -29.49 -32.29
C ARG A 105 4.53 -28.01 -32.06
N THR A 106 4.25 -27.63 -30.82
CA THR A 106 3.87 -26.24 -30.46
C THR A 106 5.02 -25.25 -30.67
N LEU A 107 6.24 -25.61 -30.24
CA LEU A 107 7.43 -24.77 -30.43
C LEU A 107 7.78 -24.61 -31.92
N ARG A 108 7.63 -25.68 -32.70
CA ARG A 108 7.80 -25.68 -34.16
C ARG A 108 6.79 -24.78 -34.88
N VAL A 109 5.53 -24.78 -34.45
CA VAL A 109 4.48 -23.88 -34.97
C VAL A 109 4.79 -22.41 -34.65
N LEU A 110 5.23 -22.11 -33.42
CA LEU A 110 5.61 -20.74 -33.03
C LEU A 110 6.86 -20.24 -33.77
N GLU A 111 7.86 -21.10 -33.95
CA GLU A 111 9.04 -20.80 -34.75
C GLU A 111 8.64 -20.43 -36.19
N ALA A 112 7.84 -21.27 -36.85
CA ALA A 112 7.38 -21.02 -38.21
C ALA A 112 6.58 -19.71 -38.33
N ALA A 113 5.69 -19.43 -37.37
CA ALA A 113 4.93 -18.19 -37.35
C ALA A 113 5.83 -16.94 -37.25
N TYR A 114 6.86 -16.95 -36.38
CA TYR A 114 7.80 -15.82 -36.32
C TYR A 114 8.66 -15.71 -37.59
N ARG A 115 9.09 -16.84 -38.18
CA ARG A 115 9.83 -16.83 -39.45
C ARG A 115 9.00 -16.26 -40.61
N ILE A 116 7.70 -16.57 -40.67
CA ILE A 116 6.77 -16.00 -41.65
C ILE A 116 6.59 -14.50 -41.38
N ALA A 117 6.40 -14.10 -40.12
CA ALA A 117 6.20 -12.70 -39.74
C ALA A 117 7.40 -11.79 -40.09
N VAL A 118 8.63 -12.31 -40.09
CA VAL A 118 9.83 -11.60 -40.57
C VAL A 118 9.67 -11.14 -42.02
N ARG A 119 8.97 -11.93 -42.84
CA ARG A 119 8.80 -11.69 -44.28
C ARG A 119 7.57 -10.82 -44.60
N LEU A 120 6.81 -10.42 -43.58
CA LEU A 120 5.64 -9.56 -43.75
C LEU A 120 5.99 -8.09 -43.49
N PRO A 121 5.49 -7.15 -44.33
CA PRO A 121 5.42 -5.74 -43.98
C PRO A 121 4.73 -5.54 -42.64
N ALA A 122 5.14 -4.51 -41.88
CA ALA A 122 4.64 -4.33 -40.53
C ALA A 122 3.14 -4.04 -40.47
N ASP A 123 2.57 -3.48 -41.53
CA ASP A 123 1.17 -3.13 -41.68
C ASP A 123 0.34 -4.18 -42.45
N ALA A 124 0.95 -5.27 -42.91
CA ALA A 124 0.27 -6.27 -43.72
C ALA A 124 -1.00 -6.82 -43.05
N ASP A 125 -2.13 -6.71 -43.76
CA ASP A 125 -3.46 -7.14 -43.29
C ASP A 125 -3.79 -8.59 -43.68
N SER A 126 -3.07 -9.15 -44.66
CA SER A 126 -3.21 -10.52 -45.12
C SER A 126 -1.86 -11.24 -45.13
N VAL A 127 -1.89 -12.55 -44.88
CA VAL A 127 -0.70 -13.41 -44.94
C VAL A 127 -0.74 -14.18 -46.27
N PRO A 128 0.22 -13.97 -47.19
CA PRO A 128 0.26 -14.70 -48.45
C PRO A 128 0.46 -16.20 -48.22
N GLU A 129 -0.41 -17.00 -48.82
CA GLU A 129 -0.42 -18.46 -48.66
C GLU A 129 0.88 -19.11 -49.16
N VAL A 130 1.51 -18.51 -50.17
CA VAL A 130 2.82 -18.95 -50.70
C VAL A 130 3.92 -18.94 -49.63
N ILE A 131 3.99 -17.89 -48.79
CA ILE A 131 5.01 -17.76 -47.74
C ILE A 131 4.74 -18.76 -46.61
N VAL A 132 3.47 -18.96 -46.27
CA VAL A 132 3.07 -19.98 -45.29
C VAL A 132 3.49 -21.35 -45.81
N ASN A 133 3.26 -21.63 -47.08
CA ASN A 133 3.56 -22.93 -47.66
C ASN A 133 5.03 -23.27 -47.69
N GLU A 134 5.88 -22.31 -48.06
CA GLU A 134 7.35 -22.48 -48.05
C GLU A 134 7.89 -22.79 -46.65
N LEU A 135 7.45 -22.07 -45.62
CA LEU A 135 8.01 -22.16 -44.26
C LEU A 135 7.33 -23.21 -43.37
N THR A 136 6.37 -23.93 -43.91
CA THR A 136 5.70 -25.07 -43.24
C THR A 136 5.77 -26.33 -44.10
N GLU A 137 6.80 -26.44 -44.93
CA GLU A 137 7.10 -27.66 -45.68
C GLU A 137 7.33 -28.83 -44.70
N GLY A 138 6.63 -29.95 -44.91
CA GLY A 138 6.65 -31.11 -44.00
C GLY A 138 5.79 -30.97 -42.72
N PHE A 139 5.02 -29.89 -42.57
CA PHE A 139 4.04 -29.76 -41.48
C PHE A 139 2.75 -30.49 -41.85
N SER A 140 2.08 -31.06 -40.85
CA SER A 140 0.70 -31.54 -41.03
C SER A 140 -0.25 -30.37 -41.31
N ASP A 141 -1.39 -30.65 -41.92
CA ASP A 141 -2.38 -29.62 -42.23
C ASP A 141 -2.89 -28.90 -40.97
N GLU A 142 -2.99 -29.61 -39.85
CA GLU A 142 -3.34 -29.01 -38.56
C GLU A 142 -2.25 -28.05 -38.03
N ASP A 143 -0.96 -28.38 -38.21
CA ASP A 143 0.12 -27.47 -37.83
C ASP A 143 0.15 -26.23 -38.71
N ARG A 144 -0.07 -26.39 -40.01
CA ARG A 144 -0.21 -25.29 -40.96
C ARG A 144 -1.37 -24.38 -40.56
N ALA A 145 -2.51 -24.95 -40.19
CA ALA A 145 -3.67 -24.20 -39.69
C ALA A 145 -3.36 -23.46 -38.38
N ALA A 146 -2.64 -24.09 -37.44
CA ALA A 146 -2.22 -23.45 -36.19
C ALA A 146 -1.27 -22.26 -36.43
N VAL A 147 -0.33 -22.38 -37.38
CA VAL A 147 0.55 -21.28 -37.79
C VAL A 147 -0.27 -20.09 -38.33
N VAL A 148 -1.23 -20.34 -39.23
CA VAL A 148 -2.09 -19.30 -39.80
C VAL A 148 -2.95 -18.64 -38.72
N MET A 149 -3.50 -19.43 -37.79
CA MET A 149 -4.26 -18.91 -36.65
C MET A 149 -3.41 -17.98 -35.78
N MET A 150 -2.17 -18.35 -35.46
CA MET A 150 -1.27 -17.51 -34.67
C MET A 150 -0.93 -16.19 -35.37
N LEU A 151 -0.67 -16.23 -36.68
CA LEU A 151 -0.36 -15.04 -37.48
C LEU A 151 -1.54 -14.06 -37.53
N ARG A 152 -2.77 -14.57 -37.64
CA ARG A 152 -3.99 -13.74 -37.65
C ARG A 152 -4.32 -13.17 -36.26
N SER A 153 -4.24 -13.99 -35.23
CA SER A 153 -4.69 -13.61 -33.88
C SER A 153 -3.68 -12.77 -33.12
N LEU A 154 -2.38 -13.01 -33.28
CA LEU A 154 -1.33 -12.32 -32.54
C LEU A 154 -0.62 -11.23 -33.36
N ALA A 155 -0.72 -11.29 -34.70
CA ALA A 155 -0.11 -10.36 -35.65
C ALA A 155 1.31 -9.90 -35.24
N PRO A 156 2.25 -10.84 -35.05
CA PRO A 156 3.58 -10.52 -34.51
C PRO A 156 4.38 -9.54 -35.38
N HIS A 157 4.11 -9.47 -36.68
CA HIS A 157 4.71 -8.51 -37.60
C HIS A 157 4.31 -7.05 -37.30
N LYS A 158 3.09 -6.82 -36.78
CA LYS A 158 2.56 -5.51 -36.36
C LYS A 158 3.10 -5.09 -35.00
N SER A 159 3.11 -6.01 -34.03
CA SER A 159 3.54 -5.70 -32.66
C SER A 159 5.05 -5.44 -32.56
N ALA A 160 5.87 -6.17 -33.33
CA ALA A 160 7.32 -6.02 -33.31
C ALA A 160 7.84 -4.67 -33.81
N GLN A 161 7.05 -3.92 -34.60
CA GLN A 161 7.46 -2.57 -35.05
C GLN A 161 7.56 -1.59 -33.87
N ARG A 162 6.59 -1.62 -32.95
CA ARG A 162 6.61 -0.75 -31.76
C ARG A 162 7.72 -1.15 -30.80
N ASP A 163 7.98 -2.45 -30.67
CA ASP A 163 9.07 -2.98 -29.84
C ASP A 163 10.44 -2.50 -30.38
N ALA A 164 10.60 -2.48 -31.71
CA ALA A 164 11.80 -1.99 -32.38
C ALA A 164 12.03 -0.48 -32.19
N GLU A 165 10.98 0.33 -32.38
CA GLU A 165 11.02 1.78 -32.11
C GLU A 165 11.43 2.09 -30.67
N SER A 166 10.83 1.38 -29.72
CA SER A 166 11.15 1.54 -28.30
C SER A 166 12.58 1.14 -27.97
N ALA A 167 13.09 0.06 -28.56
CA ALA A 167 14.45 -0.41 -28.35
C ALA A 167 15.49 0.59 -28.91
N LEU A 168 15.28 1.09 -30.14
CA LEU A 168 16.16 2.08 -30.76
C LEU A 168 16.19 3.40 -29.98
N THR A 169 15.02 3.88 -29.54
CA THR A 169 14.90 5.09 -28.71
C THR A 169 15.66 4.94 -27.39
N ALA A 170 15.54 3.78 -26.73
CA ALA A 170 16.23 3.51 -25.47
C ALA A 170 17.77 3.48 -25.62
N MET A 171 18.26 3.07 -26.79
CA MET A 171 19.69 3.07 -27.11
C MET A 171 20.18 4.41 -27.69
N SER A 172 19.31 5.42 -27.79
CA SER A 172 19.60 6.67 -28.51
C SER A 172 20.07 6.43 -29.96
N ALA A 173 19.62 5.33 -30.57
CA ALA A 173 19.92 4.98 -31.95
C ALA A 173 18.93 5.66 -32.92
N PRO A 174 19.30 5.86 -34.20
CA PRO A 174 18.40 6.48 -35.18
C PRO A 174 17.07 5.73 -35.31
N THR A 175 15.96 6.45 -35.23
CA THR A 175 14.60 5.91 -35.37
C THR A 175 14.04 6.14 -36.78
N THR A 176 14.89 6.04 -37.80
CA THR A 176 14.45 6.14 -39.20
C THR A 176 13.61 4.90 -39.55
N PRO A 177 12.66 5.00 -40.52
CA PRO A 177 11.85 3.86 -40.93
C PRO A 177 12.67 2.61 -41.31
N CYS A 178 13.83 2.81 -41.95
CA CYS A 178 14.76 1.72 -42.27
C CYS A 178 15.37 1.10 -41.01
N ALA A 179 15.87 1.90 -40.06
CA ALA A 179 16.44 1.41 -38.81
C ALA A 179 15.41 0.66 -37.95
N ILE A 180 14.18 1.18 -37.89
CA ILE A 180 13.05 0.53 -37.21
C ILE A 180 12.72 -0.80 -37.85
N ASN A 181 12.65 -0.85 -39.19
CA ASN A 181 12.37 -2.10 -39.89
C ASN A 181 13.50 -3.13 -39.70
N ASP A 182 14.76 -2.70 -39.72
CA ASP A 182 15.91 -3.59 -39.48
C ASP A 182 15.87 -4.15 -38.06
N ALA A 183 15.66 -3.30 -37.04
CA ALA A 183 15.52 -3.73 -35.65
C ALA A 183 14.31 -4.67 -35.46
N ARG A 184 13.18 -4.40 -36.13
CA ARG A 184 11.98 -5.27 -36.12
C ARG A 184 12.30 -6.66 -36.67
N VAL A 185 13.00 -6.73 -37.80
CA VAL A 185 13.43 -8.00 -38.42
C VAL A 185 14.35 -8.77 -37.47
N GLN A 186 15.31 -8.12 -36.82
CA GLN A 186 16.22 -8.79 -35.88
C GLN A 186 15.50 -9.31 -34.64
N LEU A 187 14.56 -8.55 -34.07
CA LEU A 187 13.75 -9.00 -32.93
C LEU A 187 12.89 -10.23 -33.28
N LEU A 188 12.27 -10.25 -34.46
CA LEU A 188 11.48 -11.40 -34.91
C LEU A 188 12.35 -12.63 -35.18
N ARG A 189 13.55 -12.46 -35.75
CA ARG A 189 14.54 -13.54 -35.93
C ARG A 189 15.02 -14.10 -34.59
N ALA A 190 15.32 -13.23 -33.62
CA ALA A 190 15.73 -13.64 -32.28
C ALA A 190 14.62 -14.45 -31.57
N ARG A 191 13.35 -14.04 -31.73
CA ARG A 191 12.19 -14.77 -31.21
C ARG A 191 12.04 -16.16 -31.86
N ALA A 192 12.20 -16.25 -33.18
CA ALA A 192 12.18 -17.53 -33.87
C ALA A 192 13.31 -18.46 -33.40
N GLU A 193 14.54 -17.95 -33.31
CA GLU A 193 15.70 -18.71 -32.85
C GLU A 193 15.55 -19.19 -31.39
N ALA A 194 14.93 -18.38 -30.53
CA ALA A 194 14.63 -18.79 -29.15
C ALA A 194 13.66 -19.99 -29.09
N GLN A 195 12.65 -20.05 -29.98
CA GLN A 195 11.76 -21.22 -30.06
C GLN A 195 12.48 -22.45 -30.59
N ALA A 196 13.31 -22.27 -31.63
CA ALA A 196 14.10 -23.33 -32.23
C ALA A 196 15.07 -23.95 -31.20
N ARG A 197 15.71 -23.11 -30.37
CA ARG A 197 16.59 -23.54 -29.29
C ARG A 197 15.81 -24.23 -28.18
N ALA A 198 14.68 -23.67 -27.75
CA ALA A 198 13.83 -24.28 -26.74
C ALA A 198 13.38 -25.72 -27.11
N ALA A 199 13.17 -25.99 -28.41
CA ALA A 199 12.84 -27.33 -28.89
C ALA A 199 13.97 -28.36 -28.70
N LEU A 200 15.20 -27.91 -28.47
CA LEU A 200 16.38 -28.74 -28.21
C LEU A 200 16.63 -28.98 -26.71
N ALA A 201 15.79 -28.45 -25.81
CA ALA A 201 16.03 -28.51 -24.37
C ALA A 201 16.12 -29.94 -23.83
N ASP A 202 15.40 -30.86 -24.48
CA ASP A 202 15.41 -32.28 -24.13
C ASP A 202 16.56 -33.06 -24.81
N HIS A 203 17.37 -32.40 -25.64
CA HIS A 203 18.54 -33.06 -26.25
C HIS A 203 19.54 -33.44 -25.16
N PRO A 204 20.10 -34.67 -25.16
CA PRO A 204 20.98 -35.14 -24.08
C PRO A 204 22.11 -34.17 -23.73
N LEU A 205 22.72 -33.53 -24.72
CA LEU A 205 23.79 -32.53 -24.52
C LEU A 205 23.32 -31.24 -23.83
N ALA A 206 22.06 -30.82 -24.02
CA ALA A 206 21.47 -29.68 -23.32
C ALA A 206 21.01 -30.11 -21.92
N ALA A 207 20.30 -31.23 -21.82
CA ALA A 207 19.79 -31.77 -20.57
C ALA A 207 20.90 -32.14 -19.58
N SER A 208 22.06 -32.62 -20.05
CA SER A 208 23.19 -33.01 -19.19
C SER A 208 23.91 -31.83 -18.54
N ARG A 209 23.62 -30.59 -18.96
CA ARG A 209 24.22 -29.36 -18.41
C ARG A 209 23.45 -28.80 -17.21
N GLY A 210 22.45 -29.52 -16.71
CA GLY A 210 21.69 -29.21 -15.50
C GLY A 210 20.52 -28.25 -15.75
N ASP A 211 20.78 -27.09 -16.37
CA ASP A 211 19.74 -26.22 -16.92
C ASP A 211 19.80 -26.22 -18.45
N PRO A 212 18.92 -26.97 -19.13
CA PRO A 212 18.97 -27.11 -20.57
C PRO A 212 18.72 -25.79 -21.30
N TYR A 213 17.88 -24.90 -20.78
CA TYR A 213 17.55 -23.65 -21.48
C TYR A 213 18.67 -22.63 -21.37
N THR A 214 19.38 -22.59 -20.23
CA THR A 214 20.59 -21.78 -20.08
C THR A 214 21.74 -22.36 -20.93
N ALA A 215 21.86 -23.69 -21.01
CA ALA A 215 22.85 -24.34 -21.87
C ALA A 215 22.62 -24.04 -23.37
N LEU A 216 21.38 -23.86 -23.79
CA LEU A 216 21.02 -23.52 -25.17
C LEU A 216 21.24 -22.04 -25.53
N LEU A 217 21.64 -21.19 -24.58
CA LEU A 217 22.15 -19.85 -24.87
C LEU A 217 23.58 -19.88 -25.40
N ASP A 218 24.31 -21.00 -25.19
CA ASP A 218 25.65 -21.22 -25.70
C ASP A 218 25.60 -21.72 -27.16
N ASP A 219 26.16 -20.93 -28.07
CA ASP A 219 26.16 -21.22 -29.50
C ASP A 219 26.95 -22.49 -29.85
N ASP A 220 27.99 -22.82 -29.08
CA ASP A 220 28.79 -24.03 -29.29
C ASP A 220 28.00 -25.28 -28.88
N VAL A 221 27.19 -25.18 -27.82
CA VAL A 221 26.28 -26.26 -27.38
C VAL A 221 25.20 -26.49 -28.43
N VAL A 222 24.56 -25.43 -28.94
CA VAL A 222 23.54 -25.53 -29.99
C VAL A 222 24.14 -26.07 -31.30
N ALA A 223 25.35 -25.62 -31.67
CA ALA A 223 26.05 -26.12 -32.85
C ALA A 223 26.44 -27.60 -32.71
N ALA A 224 26.89 -28.03 -31.53
CA ALA A 224 27.20 -29.43 -31.25
C ALA A 224 25.94 -30.32 -31.34
N ILE A 225 24.81 -29.85 -30.82
CA ILE A 225 23.52 -30.53 -30.92
C ILE A 225 23.07 -30.65 -32.38
N ARG A 226 23.09 -29.56 -33.15
CA ARG A 226 22.65 -29.53 -34.55
C ARG A 226 23.54 -30.34 -35.49
N ARG A 227 24.79 -30.63 -35.11
CA ARG A 227 25.74 -31.49 -35.85
C ARG A 227 25.54 -32.98 -35.59
N GLN A 228 24.76 -33.38 -34.58
CA GLN A 228 24.47 -34.77 -34.25
C GLN A 228 23.04 -35.14 -34.71
N PRO A 229 22.85 -35.97 -35.75
CA PRO A 229 21.54 -36.53 -36.05
C PRO A 229 21.21 -37.62 -35.03
N VAL A 230 20.05 -37.51 -34.35
CA VAL A 230 19.60 -38.50 -33.36
C VAL A 230 18.90 -39.67 -34.06
N ALA A 231 19.43 -40.88 -33.88
CA ALA A 231 18.73 -42.15 -34.16
C ALA A 231 17.85 -42.56 -32.94
N PRO A 232 16.74 -43.29 -33.12
CA PRO A 232 15.77 -43.56 -32.06
C PRO A 232 16.26 -44.67 -31.11
N SER A 233 16.10 -44.46 -29.79
CA SER A 233 16.52 -45.42 -28.75
C SER A 233 15.33 -46.13 -28.09
N THR A 234 15.39 -47.46 -28.09
CA THR A 234 14.53 -48.42 -27.40
C THR A 234 14.82 -48.52 -25.89
N LEU A 235 13.78 -48.79 -25.10
CA LEU A 235 13.78 -48.99 -23.64
C LEU A 235 14.32 -50.37 -23.21
N THR A 236 15.00 -50.42 -22.06
CA THR A 236 15.10 -51.62 -21.18
C THR A 236 15.29 -51.23 -19.69
N PRO A 237 14.93 -52.11 -18.72
CA PRO A 237 14.43 -51.73 -17.39
C PRO A 237 15.35 -52.03 -16.20
N PHE A 238 15.01 -51.36 -15.08
CA PHE A 238 15.39 -51.50 -13.66
C PHE A 238 16.24 -52.72 -13.22
N ASP A 239 17.31 -52.46 -12.45
CA ASP A 239 17.44 -53.00 -11.09
C ASP A 239 18.55 -52.39 -10.21
N GLN A 240 18.24 -52.39 -8.90
CA GLN A 240 19.07 -52.48 -7.69
C GLN A 240 19.98 -51.34 -7.16
N ALA A 241 19.89 -51.20 -5.84
CA ALA A 241 20.43 -50.15 -4.98
C ALA A 241 21.86 -50.44 -4.51
N ASP A 242 22.67 -49.39 -4.37
CA ASP A 242 23.96 -49.43 -3.67
C ASP A 242 23.95 -48.48 -2.45
N PRO A 243 24.04 -48.99 -1.21
CA PRO A 243 23.93 -48.22 0.01
C PRO A 243 25.27 -47.67 0.49
N GLN A 244 25.93 -46.81 -0.29
CA GLN A 244 27.09 -46.03 0.19
C GLN A 244 27.17 -44.65 -0.45
N ARG A 245 26.47 -43.66 0.14
CA ARG A 245 26.92 -42.26 0.15
C ARG A 245 26.20 -41.45 1.22
N LEU A 246 26.53 -41.74 2.48
CA LEU A 246 26.41 -40.76 3.57
C LEU A 246 27.71 -39.94 3.60
N SER A 247 27.57 -38.61 3.48
CA SER A 247 28.46 -37.54 3.98
C SER A 247 28.74 -36.45 2.94
N SER A 248 27.87 -35.45 2.88
CA SER A 248 28.25 -34.04 2.99
C SER A 248 26.99 -33.24 3.31
N ALA A 249 26.91 -32.71 4.53
CA ALA A 249 25.84 -31.82 4.95
C ALA A 249 25.98 -30.50 4.18
N GLY A 250 25.24 -30.37 3.07
CA GLY A 250 25.21 -29.16 2.26
C GLY A 250 24.59 -27.98 3.03
N GLN A 251 25.29 -26.84 3.01
CA GLN A 251 24.74 -25.57 3.49
C GLN A 251 23.40 -25.26 2.78
N PRO A 252 22.40 -24.69 3.47
CA PRO A 252 21.14 -24.33 2.83
C PRO A 252 21.38 -23.28 1.72
N ASP A 253 20.95 -23.60 0.49
CA ASP A 253 21.01 -22.68 -0.65
C ASP A 253 20.14 -21.45 -0.35
N SER A 254 20.76 -20.28 -0.26
CA SER A 254 20.06 -19.02 0.06
C SER A 254 19.11 -18.64 -1.07
N PRO A 255 17.88 -18.17 -0.77
CA PRO A 255 16.93 -17.75 -1.80
C PRO A 255 17.31 -16.39 -2.42
N PHE A 256 18.28 -15.68 -1.85
CA PHE A 256 18.71 -14.35 -2.29
C PHE A 256 19.90 -14.41 -3.25
N LEU A 257 19.97 -13.44 -4.16
CA LEU A 257 21.07 -13.30 -5.12
C LEU A 257 22.40 -13.04 -4.42
N THR A 258 22.36 -12.28 -3.32
CA THR A 258 23.51 -11.91 -2.51
C THR A 258 23.56 -12.74 -1.23
N GLN A 259 24.70 -13.38 -0.96
CA GLN A 259 24.96 -14.02 0.33
C GLN A 259 25.43 -12.98 1.36
N ASP A 260 24.54 -12.06 1.73
CA ASP A 260 24.83 -11.08 2.76
C ASP A 260 24.83 -11.74 4.15
N THR A 261 26.01 -11.87 4.74
CA THR A 261 26.24 -12.57 6.01
C THR A 261 26.04 -11.69 7.24
N ARG A 262 25.79 -10.39 7.07
CA ARG A 262 25.49 -9.48 8.19
C ARG A 262 24.21 -9.91 8.89
N ARG A 263 24.11 -9.66 10.20
CA ARG A 263 22.88 -9.93 10.96
C ARG A 263 21.81 -8.90 10.64
N PHE A 264 20.55 -9.28 10.81
CA PHE A 264 19.42 -8.37 10.59
C PHE A 264 19.50 -7.12 11.46
N SER A 265 19.88 -7.26 12.74
CA SER A 265 20.03 -6.16 13.70
C SER A 265 21.05 -5.10 13.26
N GLU A 266 22.13 -5.53 12.59
CA GLU A 266 23.21 -4.66 12.14
C GLU A 266 22.78 -3.68 11.04
N ILE A 267 21.79 -4.05 10.21
CA ILE A 267 21.38 -3.23 9.06
C ILE A 267 20.18 -2.31 9.34
N ILE A 268 19.60 -2.37 10.55
CA ILE A 268 18.32 -1.71 10.86
C ILE A 268 18.41 -0.20 10.65
N GLU A 269 19.37 0.46 11.31
CA GLU A 269 19.46 1.93 11.28
C GLU A 269 19.90 2.44 9.90
N ASP A 270 20.77 1.73 9.20
CA ASP A 270 21.21 2.11 7.85
C ASP A 270 20.07 2.01 6.83
N THR A 271 19.29 0.92 6.90
CA THR A 271 18.13 0.75 6.02
C THR A 271 17.05 1.79 6.33
N ILE A 272 16.83 2.14 7.61
CA ILE A 272 15.93 3.24 7.99
C ILE A 272 16.40 4.57 7.37
N LYS A 273 17.70 4.91 7.46
CA LYS A 273 18.26 6.12 6.85
C LYS A 273 18.07 6.14 5.33
N MET A 274 18.23 5.00 4.65
CA MET A 274 17.98 4.88 3.21
C MET A 274 16.51 5.14 2.85
N ILE A 275 15.57 4.66 3.68
CA ILE A 275 14.14 4.92 3.47
C ILE A 275 13.86 6.43 3.62
N GLN A 276 14.45 7.07 4.63
CA GLN A 276 14.33 8.51 4.86
C GLN A 276 14.92 9.35 3.73
N SER A 277 16.12 9.01 3.24
CA SER A 277 16.77 9.76 2.16
C SER A 277 15.99 9.69 0.84
N ALA A 278 15.20 8.62 0.64
CA ALA A 278 14.27 8.51 -0.49
C ALA A 278 12.99 9.36 -0.31
N GLY A 279 12.88 10.15 0.75
CA GLY A 279 11.70 10.96 1.08
C GLY A 279 10.52 10.16 1.61
N ASP A 280 10.76 8.93 2.09
CA ASP A 280 9.75 8.07 2.71
C ASP A 280 10.01 7.95 4.22
N TRP A 281 8.94 7.84 5.01
CA TRP A 281 8.93 7.97 6.48
C TRP A 281 9.41 9.32 7.02
N ASP A 282 8.63 9.87 7.95
CA ASP A 282 8.98 11.08 8.69
C ASP A 282 9.92 10.76 9.87
N GLU A 283 10.46 11.80 10.50
CA GLU A 283 11.46 11.72 11.58
C GLU A 283 11.00 10.95 12.84
N ASP A 284 9.69 10.74 13.04
CA ASP A 284 9.17 9.98 14.19
C ASP A 284 9.25 8.46 13.91
N LEU A 285 10.41 7.89 14.24
CA LEU A 285 10.76 6.53 13.87
C LEU A 285 10.67 5.52 15.01
N ASP A 286 10.38 5.92 16.24
CA ASP A 286 10.47 5.05 17.42
C ASP A 286 9.57 3.82 17.30
N GLN A 287 8.32 4.03 16.85
CA GLN A 287 7.40 2.93 16.60
C GLN A 287 7.90 2.00 15.49
N ARG A 288 8.50 2.57 14.43
CA ARG A 288 9.01 1.80 13.28
C ARG A 288 10.23 0.98 13.70
N ARG A 289 11.19 1.58 14.39
CA ARG A 289 12.35 0.91 15.00
C ARG A 289 11.92 -0.24 15.89
N ARG A 290 10.97 -0.01 16.80
CA ARG A 290 10.43 -1.06 17.68
C ARG A 290 9.86 -2.23 16.87
N VAL A 291 9.09 -1.95 15.82
CA VAL A 291 8.49 -2.98 14.94
C VAL A 291 9.57 -3.78 14.20
N ILE A 292 10.59 -3.10 13.68
CA ILE A 292 11.69 -3.73 12.94
C ILE A 292 12.56 -4.58 13.88
N ARG A 293 12.92 -4.05 15.05
CA ARG A 293 13.67 -4.78 16.08
C ARG A 293 12.90 -6.01 16.57
N SER A 294 11.58 -5.90 16.71
CA SER A 294 10.78 -7.05 17.13
C SER A 294 10.74 -8.17 16.09
N PHE A 295 10.88 -7.87 14.79
CA PHE A 295 11.06 -8.89 13.76
C PHE A 295 12.38 -9.63 13.94
N GLY A 296 13.50 -8.91 14.12
CA GLY A 296 14.80 -9.51 14.42
C GLY A 296 14.73 -10.41 15.66
N TRP A 297 14.18 -9.89 16.76
CA TRP A 297 14.00 -10.65 18.00
C TRP A 297 13.14 -11.92 17.81
N ILE A 298 11.98 -11.82 17.16
CA ILE A 298 11.07 -12.97 16.96
C ILE A 298 11.70 -14.04 16.06
N THR A 299 12.47 -13.63 15.06
CA THR A 299 13.07 -14.54 14.08
C THR A 299 14.46 -15.05 14.47
N GLY A 300 15.03 -14.54 15.55
CA GLY A 300 16.34 -14.97 16.08
C GLY A 300 17.54 -14.27 15.46
N ASP A 301 17.35 -13.06 14.91
CA ASP A 301 18.41 -12.18 14.38
C ASP A 301 19.40 -12.91 13.45
N LYS A 302 18.86 -13.55 12.42
CA LYS A 302 19.61 -14.38 11.48
C LYS A 302 20.51 -13.52 10.59
N ARG A 303 21.41 -14.17 9.85
CA ARG A 303 22.10 -13.52 8.73
C ARG A 303 21.07 -13.19 7.66
N LEU A 304 21.26 -12.08 6.95
CA LEU A 304 20.29 -11.63 5.94
C LEU A 304 20.03 -12.69 4.86
N CYS A 305 21.04 -13.47 4.48
CA CYS A 305 20.92 -14.56 3.51
C CYS A 305 20.13 -15.79 4.00
N ASP A 306 19.89 -15.95 5.31
CA ASP A 306 19.19 -17.10 5.90
C ASP A 306 17.68 -16.87 6.06
N TYR A 307 17.19 -15.67 5.72
CA TYR A 307 15.77 -15.33 5.80
C TYR A 307 14.96 -15.93 4.64
N GLY A 308 13.67 -16.16 4.87
CA GLY A 308 12.75 -16.65 3.84
C GLY A 308 11.27 -16.34 4.12
N PRO A 309 10.36 -16.86 3.31
CA PRO A 309 8.92 -16.64 3.47
C PRO A 309 8.39 -17.10 4.83
N ALA A 310 8.99 -18.16 5.40
CA ALA A 310 8.62 -18.70 6.70
C ALA A 310 8.83 -17.70 7.84
N ASP A 311 9.80 -16.78 7.72
CA ASP A 311 10.08 -15.79 8.76
C ASP A 311 9.02 -14.70 8.82
N ALA A 312 8.53 -14.24 7.66
CA ALA A 312 7.42 -13.30 7.59
C ALA A 312 6.14 -13.90 8.20
N LEU A 313 5.87 -15.18 7.90
CA LEU A 313 4.76 -15.92 8.48
C LEU A 313 4.91 -16.11 10.00
N HIS A 314 6.11 -16.51 10.46
CA HIS A 314 6.38 -16.71 11.88
C HIS A 314 6.21 -15.41 12.67
N TYR A 315 6.69 -14.29 12.12
CA TYR A 315 6.48 -12.97 12.70
C TYR A 315 5.00 -12.61 12.79
N ALA A 316 4.26 -12.75 11.69
CA ALA A 316 2.83 -12.47 11.64
C ALA A 316 2.02 -13.31 12.65
N GLN A 317 2.29 -14.61 12.72
CA GLN A 317 1.63 -15.51 13.67
C GLN A 317 1.98 -15.16 15.13
N THR A 318 3.22 -14.80 15.41
CA THR A 318 3.66 -14.41 16.75
C THR A 318 3.04 -13.08 17.16
N LEU A 319 2.96 -12.09 16.26
CA LEU A 319 2.30 -10.81 16.53
C LEU A 319 0.84 -10.96 16.97
N ARG A 320 0.13 -11.99 16.49
CA ARG A 320 -1.25 -12.29 16.85
C ARG A 320 -1.41 -12.84 18.27
N LYS A 321 -0.39 -13.53 18.78
CA LYS A 321 -0.39 -14.08 20.14
C LYS A 321 -0.11 -13.02 21.20
N LEU A 322 0.57 -11.93 20.82
CA LEU A 322 0.93 -10.87 21.75
C LEU A 322 -0.26 -9.94 22.01
N PRO A 323 -0.76 -9.81 23.26
CA PRO A 323 -1.91 -8.98 23.59
C PRO A 323 -1.56 -7.48 23.62
N THR A 324 -2.56 -6.61 23.71
CA THR A 324 -2.34 -5.15 23.77
C THR A 324 -1.57 -4.70 25.02
N GLU A 325 -1.68 -5.47 26.10
CA GLU A 325 -1.01 -5.26 27.38
C GLU A 325 0.48 -5.58 27.30
N PHE A 326 0.93 -6.33 26.28
CA PHE A 326 2.32 -6.72 26.11
C PHE A 326 3.26 -5.51 26.00
N ARG A 327 4.36 -5.56 26.75
CA ARG A 327 5.40 -4.52 26.77
C ARG A 327 6.65 -5.07 26.10
N TRP A 328 7.03 -4.44 24.99
CA TRP A 328 8.11 -4.92 24.11
C TRP A 328 9.50 -4.78 24.74
N GLY A 329 9.75 -3.72 25.52
CA GLY A 329 11.10 -3.38 25.96
C GLY A 329 12.00 -2.94 24.81
N THR A 330 13.30 -3.13 24.96
CA THR A 330 14.37 -2.94 23.97
C THR A 330 15.21 -4.21 23.89
N PRO A 331 16.12 -4.34 22.90
CA PRO A 331 17.07 -5.45 22.88
C PRO A 331 17.94 -5.55 24.14
N GLU A 332 18.16 -4.44 24.84
CA GLU A 332 19.00 -4.36 26.04
C GLU A 332 18.20 -4.55 27.34
N ALA A 333 16.88 -4.31 27.33
CA ALA A 333 16.05 -4.39 28.53
C ALA A 333 14.60 -4.78 28.25
N GLY A 334 14.05 -5.70 29.04
CA GLY A 334 12.63 -6.07 29.00
C GLY A 334 12.37 -7.34 28.19
N ALA A 335 11.24 -7.41 27.47
CA ALA A 335 10.87 -8.65 26.79
C ALA A 335 11.79 -9.00 25.61
N MET A 336 12.17 -8.00 24.80
CA MET A 336 13.05 -8.22 23.64
C MET A 336 14.51 -8.54 24.02
N SER A 337 14.91 -8.44 25.29
CA SER A 337 16.24 -8.84 25.76
C SER A 337 16.32 -10.31 26.20
N ARG A 338 15.23 -11.07 26.09
CA ARG A 338 15.09 -12.46 26.55
C ARG A 338 14.66 -13.40 25.41
N PRO A 339 14.89 -14.72 25.52
CA PRO A 339 14.40 -15.67 24.51
C PRO A 339 12.87 -15.61 24.33
N LEU A 340 12.40 -15.56 23.08
CA LEU A 340 10.97 -15.47 22.74
C LEU A 340 10.14 -16.58 23.43
N LYS A 341 10.67 -17.80 23.51
CA LYS A 341 9.98 -18.95 24.10
C LYS A 341 9.59 -18.70 25.57
N GLU A 342 10.49 -18.13 26.35
CA GLU A 342 10.24 -17.80 27.77
C GLU A 342 9.19 -16.70 27.90
N VAL A 343 9.30 -15.67 27.05
CA VAL A 343 8.34 -14.56 27.03
C VAL A 343 6.94 -15.03 26.64
N LEU A 344 6.82 -15.96 25.69
CA LEU A 344 5.53 -16.52 25.29
C LEU A 344 4.88 -17.33 26.42
N VAL A 345 5.64 -18.03 27.25
CA VAL A 345 5.10 -18.71 28.44
C VAL A 345 4.50 -17.70 29.42
N GLU A 346 5.16 -16.55 29.64
CA GLU A 346 4.61 -15.47 30.48
C GLU A 346 3.37 -14.83 29.87
N VAL A 347 3.38 -14.59 28.55
CA VAL A 347 2.21 -14.09 27.82
C VAL A 347 1.03 -15.07 27.95
N ASP A 348 1.30 -16.37 27.89
CA ASP A 348 0.31 -17.42 28.09
C ASP A 348 -0.19 -17.51 29.54
N ALA A 349 0.60 -17.07 30.52
CA ALA A 349 0.20 -16.97 31.92
C ALA A 349 -0.54 -15.67 32.28
N MET A 350 -0.60 -14.67 31.39
CA MET A 350 -1.25 -13.38 31.69
C MET A 350 -2.75 -13.54 31.99
N ALA A 351 -3.21 -12.98 33.11
CA ALA A 351 -4.63 -13.02 33.50
C ALA A 351 -5.54 -12.24 32.54
N LYS A 352 -5.04 -11.14 31.95
CA LYS A 352 -5.77 -10.33 30.97
C LYS A 352 -5.02 -10.33 29.63
N LYS A 353 -5.70 -10.80 28.59
CA LYS A 353 -5.17 -10.88 27.22
C LYS A 353 -6.14 -10.27 26.23
N THR A 354 -6.06 -8.97 26.03
CA THR A 354 -6.90 -8.32 25.02
C THR A 354 -6.23 -8.49 23.65
N PRO A 355 -6.89 -9.12 22.66
CA PRO A 355 -6.34 -9.25 21.31
C PRO A 355 -6.02 -7.89 20.69
N ARG A 356 -4.92 -7.80 19.93
CA ARG A 356 -4.60 -6.57 19.18
C ARG A 356 -5.60 -6.41 18.03
N SER A 357 -6.01 -5.17 17.77
CA SER A 357 -6.87 -4.88 16.63
C SER A 357 -6.16 -5.17 15.30
N ASP A 358 -6.94 -5.59 14.30
CA ASP A 358 -6.43 -5.84 12.93
C ASP A 358 -5.72 -4.61 12.35
N ARG A 359 -6.16 -3.40 12.69
CA ARG A 359 -5.48 -2.15 12.31
C ARG A 359 -4.08 -2.03 12.90
N THR A 360 -3.92 -2.37 14.18
CA THR A 360 -2.61 -2.32 14.85
C THR A 360 -1.68 -3.40 14.29
N TYR A 361 -2.23 -4.59 14.06
CA TYR A 361 -1.52 -5.71 13.44
C TYR A 361 -1.06 -5.37 12.01
N ASN A 362 -1.97 -4.90 11.15
CA ASN A 362 -1.66 -4.52 9.77
C ASN A 362 -0.67 -3.35 9.69
N ARG A 363 -0.71 -2.40 10.63
CA ARG A 363 0.27 -1.31 10.70
C ARG A 363 1.69 -1.85 10.90
N ASP A 364 1.88 -2.74 11.88
CA ASP A 364 3.19 -3.31 12.17
C ASP A 364 3.71 -4.13 10.94
N LEU A 365 2.84 -4.90 10.28
CA LEU A 365 3.17 -5.58 9.01
C LEU A 365 3.47 -4.62 7.85
N THR A 366 2.77 -3.49 7.74
CA THR A 366 2.99 -2.51 6.67
C THR A 366 4.34 -1.82 6.82
N ILE A 367 4.77 -1.54 8.06
CA ILE A 367 6.11 -1.02 8.36
C ILE A 367 7.15 -2.05 7.89
N MET A 368 7.00 -3.32 8.26
CA MET A 368 7.91 -4.38 7.83
C MET A 368 7.90 -4.60 6.31
N ALA A 369 6.73 -4.52 5.65
CA ALA A 369 6.62 -4.63 4.20
C ALA A 369 7.43 -3.53 3.48
N ARG A 370 7.38 -2.29 3.99
CA ARG A 370 8.19 -1.21 3.43
C ARG A 370 9.68 -1.41 3.67
N PHE A 371 10.06 -1.88 4.85
CA PHE A 371 11.44 -2.22 5.21
C PHE A 371 12.00 -3.34 4.31
N SER A 372 11.25 -4.44 4.17
CA SER A 372 11.58 -5.57 3.29
C SER A 372 11.76 -5.14 1.82
N ARG A 373 10.89 -4.27 1.30
CA ARG A 373 11.05 -3.69 -0.04
C ARG A 373 12.34 -2.90 -0.22
N GLU A 374 12.85 -2.27 0.84
CA GLU A 374 14.13 -1.58 0.77
C GLU A 374 15.28 -2.59 0.71
N LEU A 375 15.27 -3.60 1.59
CA LEU A 375 16.26 -4.68 1.56
C LEU A 375 16.25 -5.45 0.23
N ALA A 376 15.09 -5.60 -0.41
CA ALA A 376 14.97 -6.29 -1.70
C ALA A 376 15.67 -5.57 -2.87
N LYS A 377 16.09 -4.31 -2.69
CA LYS A 377 16.95 -3.62 -3.66
C LYS A 377 18.41 -4.06 -3.56
N ALA A 378 18.81 -4.64 -2.43
CA ALA A 378 20.17 -5.09 -2.12
C ALA A 378 20.16 -6.50 -1.49
N SER A 379 20.33 -6.61 -0.18
CA SER A 379 20.58 -7.86 0.56
C SER A 379 19.49 -8.93 0.43
N TRP A 380 18.23 -8.53 0.23
CA TRP A 380 17.09 -9.43 0.03
C TRP A 380 16.63 -9.51 -1.43
N ARG A 381 17.49 -9.13 -2.38
CA ARG A 381 17.19 -9.25 -3.80
C ARG A 381 17.00 -10.72 -4.17
N PRO A 382 15.87 -11.12 -4.77
CA PRO A 382 15.65 -12.52 -5.13
C PRO A 382 16.69 -13.04 -6.11
N LYS A 383 17.15 -14.28 -5.89
CA LYS A 383 18.02 -15.01 -6.83
C LYS A 383 17.31 -15.25 -8.17
N PHE A 384 15.99 -15.47 -8.12
CA PHE A 384 15.13 -15.71 -9.28
C PHE A 384 13.84 -14.89 -9.18
N GLY A 385 13.33 -14.41 -10.32
CA GLY A 385 12.07 -13.66 -10.39
C GLY A 385 12.17 -12.23 -9.86
N LYS A 386 11.01 -11.57 -9.70
CA LYS A 386 10.90 -10.18 -9.21
C LYS A 386 10.09 -10.05 -7.92
N ASP A 387 9.55 -11.15 -7.40
CA ASP A 387 8.68 -11.16 -6.22
C ASP A 387 9.50 -11.11 -4.93
N LEU A 388 8.98 -10.44 -3.91
CA LEU A 388 9.64 -10.36 -2.59
C LEU A 388 9.64 -11.73 -1.92
N ILE A 389 10.80 -12.19 -1.46
CA ILE A 389 10.93 -13.46 -0.72
C ILE A 389 10.36 -13.33 0.70
N VAL A 390 10.55 -12.19 1.35
CA VAL A 390 10.06 -11.90 2.70
C VAL A 390 8.90 -10.88 2.61
N ASP A 391 7.73 -11.32 2.13
CA ASP A 391 6.57 -10.44 1.91
C ASP A 391 5.60 -10.42 3.10
N PHE A 392 5.57 -9.30 3.82
CA PHE A 392 4.67 -9.10 4.96
C PHE A 392 3.23 -8.73 4.54
N ASN A 393 2.99 -8.28 3.31
CA ASN A 393 1.64 -7.89 2.88
C ASN A 393 0.70 -9.09 2.76
N GLU A 394 1.23 -10.28 2.42
CA GLU A 394 0.45 -11.52 2.32
C GLU A 394 -0.18 -11.96 3.64
N HIS A 395 0.30 -11.41 4.77
CA HIS A 395 -0.16 -11.77 6.11
C HIS A 395 -1.08 -10.72 6.75
N THR A 396 -1.41 -9.64 6.04
CA THR A 396 -2.35 -8.63 6.53
C THR A 396 -3.77 -9.20 6.63
N ALA A 397 -4.53 -8.77 7.64
CA ALA A 397 -5.92 -9.14 7.78
C ALA A 397 -6.82 -8.21 6.98
N LYS A 398 -7.90 -8.77 6.41
CA LYS A 398 -8.96 -7.96 5.82
C LYS A 398 -9.76 -7.31 6.95
N ILE A 399 -9.78 -6.00 6.97
CA ILE A 399 -10.63 -5.22 7.86
C ILE A 399 -11.96 -5.03 7.13
N GLN A 400 -13.03 -5.57 7.68
CA GLN A 400 -14.38 -5.22 7.25
C GLN A 400 -14.84 -4.06 8.11
N ASP A 401 -15.25 -2.96 7.49
CA ASP A 401 -15.89 -1.87 8.21
C ASP A 401 -17.34 -2.29 8.46
N ASP A 402 -17.75 -2.29 9.73
CA ASP A 402 -19.13 -2.55 10.14
C ASP A 402 -19.83 -1.18 10.31
N PRO A 403 -20.79 -0.81 9.45
CA PRO A 403 -21.51 0.44 9.59
C PRO A 403 -22.29 0.57 10.90
N THR A 404 -22.64 -0.55 11.54
CA THR A 404 -23.38 -0.59 12.80
C THR A 404 -22.50 -0.48 14.03
N ASP A 405 -21.17 -0.64 13.88
CA ASP A 405 -20.18 -0.46 14.95
C ASP A 405 -19.05 0.49 14.51
N PRO A 406 -19.33 1.80 14.42
CA PRO A 406 -18.33 2.77 14.00
C PRO A 406 -17.19 2.87 15.02
N ASP A 407 -15.95 3.00 14.53
CA ASP A 407 -14.74 3.13 15.38
C ASP A 407 -14.68 4.38 16.26
N ARG A 408 -15.59 5.30 15.98
CA ARG A 408 -15.64 6.63 16.58
C ARG A 408 -17.07 7.16 16.49
N MET A 409 -17.69 7.30 17.65
CA MET A 409 -18.97 7.99 17.76
C MET A 409 -18.79 9.50 17.51
N PRO A 410 -19.73 10.17 16.83
CA PRO A 410 -19.79 11.63 16.76
C PRO A 410 -20.14 12.23 18.12
N TRP A 411 -19.92 13.53 18.28
CA TRP A 411 -20.57 14.29 19.35
C TRP A 411 -21.99 14.64 18.93
N THR A 412 -22.92 14.64 19.88
CA THR A 412 -24.26 15.19 19.66
C THR A 412 -24.24 16.71 19.81
N GLU A 413 -25.25 17.38 19.26
CA GLU A 413 -25.44 18.83 19.46
C GLU A 413 -25.48 19.20 20.96
N ALA A 414 -26.23 18.43 21.77
CA ALA A 414 -26.32 18.65 23.21
C ALA A 414 -24.94 18.58 23.92
N GLN A 415 -24.06 17.66 23.48
CA GLN A 415 -22.69 17.55 24.01
C GLN A 415 -21.82 18.74 23.60
N LEU A 416 -21.96 19.21 22.35
CA LEU A 416 -21.25 20.40 21.87
C LEU A 416 -21.70 21.67 22.60
N VAL A 417 -23.01 21.87 22.74
CA VAL A 417 -23.59 22.98 23.52
C VAL A 417 -23.14 22.91 24.98
N CYS A 418 -23.11 21.70 25.58
CA CYS A 418 -22.57 21.52 26.93
C CYS A 418 -21.11 21.98 27.02
N ALA A 419 -20.27 21.62 26.05
CA ALA A 419 -18.88 22.06 25.99
C ALA A 419 -18.76 23.59 26.05
N PHE A 420 -19.58 24.31 25.27
CA PHE A 420 -19.55 25.78 25.19
C PHE A 420 -20.36 26.48 26.28
N LYS A 421 -21.00 25.74 27.19
CA LYS A 421 -21.53 26.26 28.46
C LYS A 421 -20.52 26.14 29.62
N ALA A 422 -19.36 25.53 29.37
CA ALA A 422 -18.34 25.38 30.40
C ALA A 422 -17.82 26.73 30.91
N PRO A 423 -17.43 26.83 32.20
CA PRO A 423 -16.88 28.07 32.79
C PRO A 423 -15.70 28.69 32.04
N ILE A 424 -15.01 27.91 31.19
CA ILE A 424 -13.91 28.41 30.36
C ILE A 424 -14.39 29.43 29.32
N TYR A 425 -15.68 29.40 28.96
CA TYR A 425 -16.32 30.31 28.00
C TYR A 425 -17.19 31.38 28.67
N THR A 426 -17.59 31.17 29.93
CA THR A 426 -18.55 32.04 30.64
C THR A 426 -17.97 32.73 31.88
N GLY A 427 -16.74 32.40 32.26
CA GLY A 427 -16.11 32.86 33.51
C GLY A 427 -16.31 31.85 34.65
N GLY A 428 -15.51 31.96 35.71
CA GLY A 428 -15.70 31.17 36.92
C GLY A 428 -14.46 31.10 37.81
N GLY A 429 -13.81 29.93 37.86
CA GLY A 429 -12.75 29.60 38.83
C GLY A 429 -11.41 30.34 38.68
N GLY A 430 -11.33 31.34 37.79
CA GLY A 430 -10.11 32.07 37.46
C GLY A 430 -9.21 31.37 36.42
N CYS A 431 -8.02 31.93 36.19
CA CYS A 431 -7.11 31.53 35.11
C CYS A 431 -6.61 30.08 35.17
N SER A 432 -6.50 29.48 36.36
CA SER A 432 -5.94 28.14 36.57
C SER A 432 -6.97 27.04 36.84
N ARG A 433 -8.25 27.39 37.02
CA ARG A 433 -9.35 26.46 37.33
C ARG A 433 -10.55 26.72 36.43
N ARG A 434 -10.29 26.78 35.13
CA ARG A 434 -11.20 27.25 34.08
C ARG A 434 -12.42 26.36 33.84
N PHE A 435 -12.48 25.16 34.41
CA PHE A 435 -13.69 24.30 34.39
C PHE A 435 -14.47 24.33 35.71
N LYS A 436 -14.04 25.12 36.70
CA LYS A 436 -14.75 25.29 37.97
C LYS A 436 -15.61 26.53 37.91
N THR A 437 -16.78 26.46 38.52
CA THR A 437 -17.63 27.63 38.77
C THR A 437 -16.95 28.57 39.77
N GLY A 438 -17.28 29.84 39.71
CA GLY A 438 -16.77 30.90 40.58
C GLY A 438 -17.47 32.22 40.28
N SER A 439 -17.12 33.27 41.01
CA SER A 439 -17.70 34.62 40.86
C SER A 439 -16.97 35.51 39.85
N ASP A 440 -15.83 35.06 39.31
CA ASP A 440 -15.05 35.82 38.33
C ASP A 440 -15.66 35.66 36.94
N ASN A 441 -16.17 36.74 36.36
CA ASN A 441 -16.74 36.72 35.01
C ASN A 441 -15.67 36.83 33.91
N LYS A 442 -14.38 36.88 34.27
CA LYS A 442 -13.29 37.01 33.31
C LYS A 442 -13.06 35.72 32.52
N VAL A 443 -13.05 35.86 31.20
CA VAL A 443 -12.80 34.79 30.24
C VAL A 443 -11.43 35.01 29.61
N TRP A 444 -10.54 34.03 29.77
CA TRP A 444 -9.19 34.09 29.22
C TRP A 444 -9.16 33.45 27.82
N GLN A 445 -8.41 34.03 26.91
CA GLN A 445 -8.33 33.59 25.51
C GLN A 445 -6.93 33.05 25.19
N ASP A 446 -6.87 31.79 24.78
CA ASP A 446 -5.67 31.03 24.42
C ASP A 446 -6.10 29.76 23.67
N ALA A 447 -5.18 28.81 23.41
CA ALA A 447 -5.55 27.59 22.71
C ALA A 447 -6.63 26.76 23.44
N ALA A 448 -6.72 26.81 24.78
CA ALA A 448 -7.75 26.10 25.51
C ALA A 448 -9.17 26.64 25.24
N TYR A 449 -9.28 27.93 24.92
CA TYR A 449 -10.53 28.57 24.50
C TYR A 449 -10.79 28.36 23.00
N TRP A 450 -9.81 28.67 22.14
CA TRP A 450 -10.03 28.76 20.70
C TRP A 450 -9.98 27.43 19.96
N VAL A 451 -9.16 26.47 20.38
CA VAL A 451 -9.05 25.20 19.65
C VAL A 451 -10.38 24.45 19.59
N PRO A 452 -11.15 24.26 20.70
CA PRO A 452 -12.45 23.58 20.59
C PRO A 452 -13.46 24.33 19.72
N LEU A 453 -13.48 25.68 19.75
CA LEU A 453 -14.32 26.50 18.86
C LEU A 453 -13.95 26.27 17.39
N LEU A 454 -12.65 26.27 17.07
CA LEU A 454 -12.16 25.96 15.73
C LEU A 454 -12.56 24.54 15.33
N LEU A 455 -12.40 23.53 16.19
CA LEU A 455 -12.80 22.16 15.88
C LEU A 455 -14.31 22.04 15.56
N ALA A 456 -15.15 22.75 16.30
CA ALA A 456 -16.60 22.74 16.11
C ALA A 456 -17.03 23.45 14.83
N TYR A 457 -16.47 24.61 14.52
CA TYR A 457 -16.94 25.45 13.41
C TYR A 457 -16.15 25.32 12.11
N THR A 458 -14.99 24.66 12.11
CA THR A 458 -14.15 24.46 10.90
C THR A 458 -13.95 22.99 10.55
N PHE A 459 -14.38 22.09 11.45
CA PHE A 459 -14.23 20.63 11.32
C PHE A 459 -12.78 20.16 11.11
N MET A 460 -11.80 20.95 11.53
CA MET A 460 -10.38 20.60 11.48
C MET A 460 -10.04 19.46 12.44
N SER A 461 -8.88 18.83 12.26
CA SER A 461 -8.32 17.96 13.30
C SER A 461 -7.65 18.80 14.39
N ARG A 462 -7.51 18.23 15.59
CA ARG A 462 -6.77 18.84 16.71
C ARG A 462 -5.38 19.31 16.29
N GLU A 463 -4.64 18.48 15.56
CA GLU A 463 -3.28 18.78 15.10
C GLU A 463 -3.27 19.91 14.06
N GLU A 464 -4.26 19.96 13.18
CA GLU A 464 -4.41 21.06 12.22
C GLU A 464 -4.67 22.38 12.95
N ALA A 465 -5.64 22.40 13.87
CA ALA A 465 -6.02 23.61 14.60
C ALA A 465 -4.89 24.11 15.51
N CYS A 466 -4.24 23.20 16.26
CA CYS A 466 -3.16 23.57 17.17
C CYS A 466 -1.91 24.10 16.47
N GLY A 467 -1.70 23.79 15.18
CA GLY A 467 -0.50 24.17 14.44
C GLY A 467 -0.76 25.17 13.32
N LEU A 468 -1.75 26.04 13.51
CA LEU A 468 -1.99 27.21 12.66
C LEU A 468 -0.96 28.30 12.94
N GLU A 469 -0.58 29.04 11.91
CA GLU A 469 0.16 30.31 12.00
C GLU A 469 -0.78 31.49 11.79
N CYS A 470 -0.50 32.66 12.37
CA CYS A 470 -1.35 33.85 12.23
C CYS A 470 -1.53 34.24 10.75
N SER A 471 -0.46 34.13 9.96
CA SER A 471 -0.45 34.38 8.50
C SER A 471 -1.36 33.45 7.68
N GLU A 472 -1.92 32.40 8.29
CA GLU A 472 -2.84 31.47 7.64
C GLU A 472 -4.31 31.92 7.78
N ILE A 473 -4.57 33.00 8.50
CA ILE A 473 -5.91 33.57 8.71
C ILE A 473 -6.03 34.86 7.92
N VAL A 474 -7.06 34.96 7.06
CA VAL A 474 -7.27 36.08 6.16
C VAL A 474 -8.61 36.74 6.47
N PHE A 475 -8.57 37.99 6.91
CA PHE A 475 -9.76 38.76 7.30
C PHE A 475 -10.16 39.83 6.28
N ASP A 476 -9.22 40.38 5.51
CA ASP A 476 -9.45 41.54 4.65
C ASP A 476 -9.97 41.14 3.27
N VAL A 477 -11.07 40.39 3.27
CA VAL A 477 -11.77 39.86 2.08
C VAL A 477 -13.26 39.69 2.40
N ASP A 478 -14.12 39.63 1.37
CA ASP A 478 -15.58 39.50 1.54
C ASP A 478 -16.01 38.30 2.38
N THR A 479 -15.28 37.18 2.29
CA THR A 479 -15.51 36.00 3.11
C THR A 479 -14.22 35.61 3.81
N PRO A 480 -14.02 36.02 5.08
CA PRO A 480 -12.84 35.64 5.86
C PRO A 480 -12.64 34.13 5.88
N PHE A 481 -11.39 33.69 5.79
CA PHE A 481 -11.06 32.26 5.72
C PHE A 481 -9.72 31.96 6.39
N LEU A 482 -9.51 30.67 6.66
CA LEU A 482 -8.20 30.13 7.04
C LEU A 482 -7.68 29.14 6.00
N ILE A 483 -6.36 28.96 5.99
CA ILE A 483 -5.68 28.02 5.09
C ILE A 483 -5.00 26.93 5.92
N VAL A 484 -5.41 25.68 5.70
CA VAL A 484 -4.66 24.54 6.22
C VAL A 484 -3.55 24.22 5.22
N LYS A 485 -2.29 24.45 5.58
CA LYS A 485 -1.12 24.10 4.76
C LYS A 485 0.04 23.55 5.61
N ALA A 486 1.10 23.12 4.93
CA ALA A 486 2.36 22.78 5.60
C ALA A 486 3.05 24.10 6.00
N ASN A 487 3.60 24.15 7.21
CA ASN A 487 4.24 25.35 7.74
C ASN A 487 5.39 25.00 8.69
N MET A 488 6.12 26.02 9.15
CA MET A 488 7.33 25.84 9.97
C MET A 488 7.00 25.51 11.42
N THR A 489 5.86 25.97 11.93
CA THR A 489 5.35 25.61 13.27
C THR A 489 5.24 24.10 13.46
N LYS A 490 4.81 23.38 12.43
CA LYS A 490 4.68 21.91 12.45
C LYS A 490 5.92 21.18 11.92
N SER A 491 7.02 21.91 11.66
CA SER A 491 8.29 21.33 11.26
C SER A 491 8.89 20.47 12.37
N LYS A 492 9.55 19.38 12.00
CA LYS A 492 10.26 18.50 12.94
C LYS A 492 11.77 18.78 12.95
N ASN A 493 12.36 19.01 11.77
CA ASN A 493 13.75 19.44 11.62
C ASN A 493 13.98 20.95 11.80
N GLY A 494 12.95 21.78 11.77
CA GLY A 494 13.09 23.24 11.83
C GLY A 494 13.54 23.89 10.52
N GLU A 495 13.71 23.10 9.45
CA GLU A 495 14.20 23.57 8.14
C GLU A 495 13.13 23.47 7.05
N THR A 496 12.25 22.47 7.15
CA THR A 496 11.23 22.17 6.14
C THR A 496 9.82 22.26 6.70
N ALA A 497 8.94 22.92 5.96
CA ALA A 497 7.54 23.05 6.33
C ALA A 497 6.84 21.68 6.35
N ALA A 498 6.06 21.39 7.40
CA ALA A 498 5.41 20.09 7.58
C ALA A 498 4.00 20.21 8.19
N GLY A 499 3.42 19.08 8.60
CA GLY A 499 2.12 19.05 9.30
C GLY A 499 0.91 18.63 8.45
N LEU A 500 1.09 18.40 7.14
CA LEU A 500 0.04 17.79 6.31
C LEU A 500 0.23 16.27 6.23
N LYS A 501 -0.62 15.51 6.92
CA LYS A 501 -0.61 14.03 6.86
C LYS A 501 -0.81 13.49 5.44
N ARG A 502 -1.55 14.22 4.60
CA ARG A 502 -1.80 13.92 3.18
C ARG A 502 -1.94 15.23 2.41
N ARG A 503 -1.60 15.24 1.12
CA ARG A 503 -1.75 16.43 0.26
C ARG A 503 -3.19 16.97 0.20
N SER A 504 -4.20 16.10 0.27
CA SER A 504 -5.63 16.50 0.26
C SER A 504 -6.06 17.34 1.47
N ARG A 505 -5.24 17.40 2.52
CA ARG A 505 -5.49 18.22 3.70
C ARG A 505 -5.23 19.69 3.43
N HIS A 506 -4.44 20.02 2.41
CA HIS A 506 -4.26 21.40 1.97
C HIS A 506 -5.60 21.95 1.48
N ARG A 507 -6.17 22.93 2.19
CA ARG A 507 -7.48 23.49 1.86
C ARG A 507 -7.69 24.88 2.44
N VAL A 508 -8.64 25.60 1.85
CA VAL A 508 -9.17 26.87 2.34
C VAL A 508 -10.52 26.61 2.99
N ILE A 509 -10.69 27.05 4.24
CA ILE A 509 -11.90 26.89 5.05
C ILE A 509 -12.41 28.29 5.42
N PRO A 510 -13.65 28.67 5.05
CA PRO A 510 -14.22 29.94 5.50
C PRO A 510 -14.39 29.97 7.03
N LEU A 511 -14.25 31.15 7.62
CA LEU A 511 -14.49 31.36 9.04
C LEU A 511 -15.99 31.51 9.30
N HIS A 512 -16.52 30.69 10.20
CA HIS A 512 -17.91 30.78 10.61
C HIS A 512 -18.19 32.12 11.32
N PRO A 513 -19.35 32.78 11.13
CA PRO A 513 -19.64 34.09 11.73
C PRO A 513 -19.55 34.10 13.26
N GLU A 514 -19.87 32.97 13.91
CA GLU A 514 -19.72 32.84 15.37
C GLU A 514 -18.27 33.00 15.84
N LEU A 515 -17.26 32.57 15.06
CA LEU A 515 -15.86 32.79 15.41
C LEU A 515 -15.51 34.28 15.38
N LEU A 516 -16.00 34.99 14.36
CA LEU A 516 -15.80 36.44 14.23
C LEU A 516 -16.53 37.19 15.34
N ARG A 517 -17.79 36.82 15.61
CA ARG A 517 -18.61 37.40 16.68
C ARG A 517 -17.96 37.27 18.06
N LEU A 518 -17.31 36.14 18.34
CA LEU A 518 -16.64 35.87 19.62
C LEU A 518 -15.26 36.55 19.75
N GLY A 519 -14.80 37.27 18.72
CA GLY A 519 -13.59 38.06 18.79
C GLY A 519 -12.32 37.36 18.29
N PHE A 520 -12.45 36.40 17.36
CA PHE A 520 -11.27 35.66 16.86
C PHE A 520 -10.28 36.56 16.12
N LYS A 521 -10.76 37.61 15.43
CA LYS A 521 -9.91 38.57 14.73
C LYS A 521 -9.01 39.35 15.70
N GLU A 522 -9.59 39.80 16.80
CA GLU A 522 -8.93 40.53 17.88
C GLU A 522 -7.89 39.65 18.57
N TYR A 523 -8.22 38.37 18.78
CA TYR A 523 -7.26 37.39 19.30
C TYR A 523 -6.05 37.24 18.37
N VAL A 524 -6.27 36.99 17.06
CA VAL A 524 -5.17 36.83 16.09
C VAL A 524 -4.29 38.09 16.07
N ALA A 525 -4.89 39.27 15.99
CA ALA A 525 -4.16 40.55 15.97
C ALA A 525 -3.31 40.75 17.24
N ALA A 526 -3.78 40.33 18.42
CA ALA A 526 -3.00 40.42 19.64
C ALA A 526 -1.83 39.43 19.70
N ILE A 527 -1.99 38.22 19.17
CA ILE A 527 -0.88 37.25 19.06
C ILE A 527 0.20 37.79 18.09
N GLU A 528 -0.20 38.43 16.99
CA GLU A 528 0.73 39.10 16.07
C GLU A 528 1.43 40.29 16.74
N ALA A 529 0.70 41.09 17.53
CA ALA A 529 1.26 42.22 18.28
C ALA A 529 2.27 41.77 19.37
N GLU A 530 2.13 40.55 19.90
CA GLU A 530 3.14 39.91 20.77
C GLU A 530 4.37 39.40 20.00
N GLY A 531 4.39 39.53 18.66
CA GLY A 531 5.49 39.11 17.80
C GLY A 531 5.52 37.61 17.51
N HIS A 532 4.41 36.90 17.70
CA HIS A 532 4.33 35.46 17.49
C HIS A 532 3.86 35.11 16.07
N CYS A 533 4.59 34.21 15.41
CA CYS A 533 4.16 33.61 14.15
C CYS A 533 3.09 32.52 14.37
N MET A 534 3.27 31.73 15.42
CA MET A 534 2.35 30.66 15.81
C MET A 534 1.06 31.26 16.36
N LEU A 535 -0.10 30.77 15.91
CA LEU A 535 -1.39 31.21 16.46
C LEU A 535 -1.54 30.80 17.94
N PHE A 536 -0.96 29.67 18.31
CA PHE A 536 -0.96 29.13 19.67
C PHE A 536 0.49 28.92 20.17
N PRO A 537 1.24 29.99 20.43
CA PRO A 537 2.67 29.93 20.75
C PRO A 537 2.96 29.13 22.01
N GLU A 538 2.03 29.09 22.97
CA GLU A 538 2.17 28.34 24.23
C GLU A 538 2.26 26.82 24.02
N LEU A 539 1.81 26.32 22.87
CA LEU A 539 1.87 24.90 22.54
C LEU A 539 3.24 24.45 22.01
N TYR A 540 4.16 25.40 21.74
CA TYR A 540 5.42 25.15 21.05
C TYR A 540 6.65 25.72 21.75
N ARG A 541 6.50 26.16 23.01
CA ARG A 541 7.61 26.67 23.82
C ARG A 541 8.77 25.66 23.89
N GLY A 542 10.00 26.19 23.89
CA GLY A 542 11.23 25.40 23.80
C GLY A 542 11.43 24.42 24.98
N ASP A 543 10.92 24.77 26.16
CA ASP A 543 10.99 23.99 27.41
C ASP A 543 10.03 22.79 27.46
N LEU A 544 9.13 22.66 26.48
CA LEU A 544 8.11 21.62 26.49
C LEU A 544 8.61 20.30 25.88
N LYS A 545 8.48 19.21 26.66
CA LYS A 545 8.72 17.84 26.18
C LYS A 545 7.74 17.38 25.08
N ARG A 546 6.53 17.93 25.05
CA ARG A 546 5.48 17.64 24.07
C ARG A 546 4.98 18.95 23.49
N ARG A 547 4.82 19.03 22.18
CA ARG A 547 4.37 20.24 21.46
C ARG A 547 3.04 20.04 20.73
N GLY A 548 2.42 21.14 20.28
CA GLY A 548 1.21 21.17 19.47
C GLY A 548 0.02 20.45 20.10
N GLY A 549 -0.73 19.69 19.29
CA GLY A 549 -1.96 19.02 19.72
C GLY A 549 -1.80 18.06 20.91
N THR A 550 -0.63 17.44 21.07
CA THR A 550 -0.35 16.57 22.23
C THR A 550 -0.24 17.39 23.52
N ARG A 551 0.39 18.57 23.47
CA ARG A 551 0.44 19.51 24.59
C ARG A 551 -0.95 20.02 24.94
N PHE A 552 -1.70 20.48 23.94
CA PHE A 552 -3.07 20.95 24.10
C PHE A 552 -3.95 19.89 24.76
N TYR A 553 -3.89 18.63 24.30
CA TYR A 553 -4.68 17.55 24.88
C TYR A 553 -4.37 17.32 26.36
N ALA A 554 -3.08 17.33 26.74
CA ALA A 554 -2.67 17.14 28.12
C ALA A 554 -3.05 18.31 29.04
N GLY A 555 -2.95 19.55 28.52
CA GLY A 555 -3.19 20.78 29.29
C GLY A 555 -4.65 21.19 29.41
N ALA A 556 -5.46 20.96 28.37
CA ALA A 556 -6.82 21.46 28.26
C ALA A 556 -7.80 20.42 27.69
N GLY A 557 -7.47 19.79 26.56
CA GLY A 557 -8.41 18.97 25.80
C GLY A 557 -9.03 17.81 26.59
N ARG A 558 -8.24 17.06 27.38
CA ARG A 558 -8.76 15.97 28.21
C ARG A 558 -9.73 16.44 29.30
N TYR A 559 -9.53 17.65 29.82
CA TYR A 559 -10.38 18.21 30.87
C TYR A 559 -11.70 18.73 30.32
N LEU A 560 -11.72 19.23 29.08
CA LEU A 560 -12.97 19.48 28.36
C LEU A 560 -13.76 18.19 28.16
N LEU A 561 -13.10 17.10 27.73
CA LEU A 561 -13.76 15.80 27.59
C LEU A 561 -14.35 15.31 28.92
N ASP A 562 -13.61 15.44 30.02
CA ASP A 562 -14.08 15.05 31.34
C ASP A 562 -15.22 15.94 31.84
N TYR A 563 -15.19 17.25 31.56
CA TYR A 563 -16.28 18.17 31.86
C TYR A 563 -17.56 17.75 31.12
N VAL A 564 -17.48 17.54 29.81
CA VAL A 564 -18.66 17.16 29.01
C VAL A 564 -19.18 15.80 29.45
N ASP A 565 -18.34 14.77 29.53
CA ASP A 565 -18.75 13.40 29.88
C ASP A 565 -19.42 13.30 31.26
N GLN A 566 -19.09 14.19 32.20
CA GLN A 566 -19.73 14.24 33.53
C GLN A 566 -21.06 14.99 33.56
N ASN A 567 -21.31 15.91 32.62
CA ASN A 567 -22.55 16.71 32.58
C ASN A 567 -23.54 16.19 31.53
N VAL A 568 -23.04 15.79 30.36
CA VAL A 568 -23.78 15.15 29.27
C VAL A 568 -22.90 14.01 28.73
N PRO A 569 -23.12 12.76 29.20
CA PRO A 569 -22.25 11.62 28.89
C PRO A 569 -21.94 11.49 27.40
N LEU A 570 -20.66 11.32 27.08
CA LEU A 570 -20.19 11.17 25.71
C LEU A 570 -20.53 9.77 25.18
N LEU A 571 -20.89 9.70 23.90
CA LEU A 571 -21.20 8.45 23.23
C LEU A 571 -19.98 7.50 23.25
N ARG A 572 -20.25 6.20 23.27
CA ARG A 572 -19.24 5.13 23.31
C ARG A 572 -19.48 4.15 22.17
N THR A 573 -18.42 3.65 21.58
CA THR A 573 -18.48 2.51 20.63
C THR A 573 -18.84 1.23 21.38
N SER A 574 -19.11 0.12 20.66
CA SER A 574 -19.39 -1.20 21.28
C SER A 574 -18.31 -1.63 22.28
N SER A 575 -17.04 -1.32 21.98
CA SER A 575 -15.87 -1.60 22.82
C SER A 575 -15.74 -0.69 24.06
N GLY A 576 -16.71 0.21 24.30
CA GLY A 576 -16.72 1.14 25.43
C GLY A 576 -15.83 2.37 25.26
N LYS A 577 -15.20 2.54 24.09
CA LYS A 577 -14.36 3.70 23.78
C LYS A 577 -15.22 4.96 23.66
N ARG A 578 -14.99 5.89 24.58
CA ARG A 578 -15.62 7.22 24.61
C ARG A 578 -15.22 8.05 23.38
N ALA A 579 -16.16 8.86 22.88
CA ALA A 579 -15.89 9.91 21.91
C ALA A 579 -14.74 10.83 22.40
N ASP A 580 -13.87 11.23 21.47
CA ASP A 580 -12.71 12.09 21.75
C ASP A 580 -12.86 13.45 21.06
N LEU A 581 -11.84 14.30 21.09
CA LEU A 581 -11.91 15.61 20.42
C LEU A 581 -12.03 15.52 18.90
N HIS A 582 -11.50 14.46 18.28
CA HIS A 582 -11.63 14.26 16.84
C HIS A 582 -13.02 13.72 16.48
N SER A 583 -13.82 13.27 17.45
CA SER A 583 -15.25 13.02 17.24
C SER A 583 -16.06 14.30 16.97
N MET A 584 -15.58 15.50 17.33
CA MET A 584 -16.23 16.77 16.93
C MET A 584 -16.20 16.95 15.41
N ARG A 585 -15.09 16.54 14.78
CA ARG A 585 -14.99 16.50 13.32
C ARG A 585 -15.90 15.44 12.70
N THR A 586 -16.09 14.30 13.36
CA THR A 586 -17.09 13.31 12.93
C THR A 586 -18.49 13.89 12.99
N ALA A 587 -18.83 14.63 14.05
CA ALA A 587 -20.09 15.37 14.13
C ALA A 587 -20.25 16.37 12.98
N GLY A 588 -19.20 17.16 12.69
CA GLY A 588 -19.21 18.08 11.55
C GLY A 588 -19.42 17.40 10.18
N ALA A 589 -18.89 16.19 10.00
CA ALA A 589 -19.16 15.41 8.80
C ALA A 589 -20.63 14.98 8.73
N SER A 590 -21.23 14.56 9.85
CA SER A 590 -22.65 14.21 9.94
C SER A 590 -23.58 15.43 9.78
N PHE A 591 -23.20 16.60 10.28
CA PHE A 591 -23.93 17.85 10.03
C PHE A 591 -23.99 18.17 8.54
N LEU A 592 -22.85 18.06 7.84
CA LEU A 592 -22.80 18.27 6.40
C LEU A 592 -23.54 17.19 5.61
N GLU A 593 -23.63 15.96 6.12
CA GLU A 593 -24.36 14.85 5.50
C GLU A 593 -25.87 15.11 5.45
N ASP A 594 -26.41 15.78 6.46
CA ASP A 594 -27.83 16.18 6.53
C ASP A 594 -28.17 17.33 5.56
N SER A 595 -27.16 17.98 4.97
CA SER A 595 -27.35 19.06 3.99
C SER A 595 -27.42 18.53 2.54
N ASP A 596 -27.99 19.32 1.62
CA ASP A 596 -27.99 19.04 0.17
C ASP A 596 -26.60 19.18 -0.50
N ALA A 597 -25.52 19.16 0.28
CA ALA A 597 -24.16 19.33 -0.22
C ALA A 597 -23.70 18.12 -1.02
N LYS A 598 -23.15 18.37 -2.22
CA LYS A 598 -22.44 17.32 -2.97
C LYS A 598 -21.21 16.86 -2.19
N GLN A 599 -20.95 15.54 -2.21
CA GLN A 599 -19.77 14.91 -1.56
C GLN A 599 -18.45 15.65 -1.84
N VAL A 600 -18.26 16.19 -3.04
CA VAL A 600 -17.05 16.95 -3.41
C VAL A 600 -16.83 18.17 -2.51
N TYR A 601 -17.89 18.87 -2.09
CA TYR A 601 -17.78 20.02 -1.19
C TYR A 601 -17.51 19.56 0.24
N MET A 602 -18.15 18.48 0.70
CA MET A 602 -17.88 17.88 2.02
C MET A 602 -16.42 17.43 2.10
N ASP A 603 -15.93 16.72 1.08
CA ASP A 603 -14.54 16.26 0.99
C ASP A 603 -13.57 17.43 1.02
N ASP A 604 -13.89 18.53 0.32
CA ASP A 604 -13.05 19.73 0.31
C ASP A 604 -13.02 20.45 1.65
N ILE A 605 -14.16 20.59 2.35
CA ILE A 605 -14.25 21.24 3.67
C ILE A 605 -13.49 20.39 4.71
N LEU A 606 -13.70 19.08 4.68
CA LEU A 606 -13.07 18.14 5.59
C LEU A 606 -11.58 17.93 5.19
N GLY A 607 -11.17 18.06 3.94
CA GLY A 607 -9.82 17.69 3.48
C GLY A 607 -9.65 16.19 3.27
N HIS A 608 -10.74 15.52 2.87
CA HIS A 608 -10.73 14.13 2.40
C HIS A 608 -10.26 14.06 0.95
N VAL A 609 -9.70 12.90 0.58
CA VAL A 609 -9.33 12.67 -0.82
C VAL A 609 -10.63 12.37 -1.56
N ARG A 610 -10.97 13.19 -2.56
CA ARG A 610 -12.13 12.93 -3.42
C ARG A 610 -12.04 11.56 -4.07
N GLU A 611 -13.15 10.86 -4.13
CA GLU A 611 -13.23 9.53 -4.74
C GLU A 611 -13.47 9.60 -6.26
N GLY A 612 -12.97 8.61 -7.02
CA GLY A 612 -13.16 8.54 -8.47
C GLY A 612 -12.25 9.46 -9.31
N THR A 613 -12.11 9.15 -10.60
CA THR A 613 -11.27 9.95 -11.52
C THR A 613 -11.89 11.32 -11.80
N GLY A 614 -13.22 11.36 -11.94
CA GLY A 614 -14.05 12.56 -12.13
C GLY A 614 -13.74 13.68 -11.13
N PRO A 615 -14.14 13.50 -9.86
CA PRO A 615 -13.90 14.47 -8.79
C PRO A 615 -12.44 14.89 -8.62
N ARG A 616 -11.48 13.97 -8.80
CA ARG A 616 -10.04 14.27 -8.65
C ARG A 616 -9.45 15.09 -9.79
N LYS A 617 -9.78 14.75 -11.04
CA LYS A 617 -9.15 15.34 -12.24
C LYS A 617 -9.97 16.44 -12.89
N TYR A 618 -11.29 16.33 -12.92
CA TYR A 618 -12.12 17.20 -13.76
C TYR A 618 -12.97 18.21 -12.97
N CYS A 619 -13.32 17.93 -11.71
CA CYS A 619 -14.09 18.88 -10.90
C CYS A 619 -13.20 20.04 -10.39
N LYS A 620 -12.94 21.03 -11.27
CA LYS A 620 -12.05 22.18 -11.04
C LYS A 620 -12.82 23.50 -10.86
N ALA A 621 -13.94 23.45 -10.14
CA ALA A 621 -14.83 24.59 -9.94
C ALA A 621 -14.12 25.85 -9.40
N TRP A 622 -13.08 25.68 -8.57
CA TRP A 622 -12.23 26.78 -8.10
C TRP A 622 -11.65 27.64 -9.25
N PHE A 623 -11.18 27.00 -10.32
CA PHE A 623 -10.59 27.69 -11.47
C PHE A 623 -11.64 28.27 -12.42
N VAL A 624 -12.84 27.69 -12.46
CA VAL A 624 -13.92 28.10 -13.38
C VAL A 624 -14.80 29.20 -12.79
N LYS A 625 -15.10 29.12 -11.48
CA LYS A 625 -16.02 30.04 -10.79
C LYS A 625 -15.29 31.07 -9.91
N GLY A 626 -13.98 30.94 -9.73
CA GLY A 626 -13.18 31.78 -8.86
C GLY A 626 -13.20 31.32 -7.40
N GLY A 627 -12.10 31.57 -6.67
CA GLY A 627 -11.94 31.15 -5.27
C GLY A 627 -12.98 31.77 -4.34
N ALA A 628 -13.23 33.09 -4.45
CA ALA A 628 -14.18 33.81 -3.60
C ALA A 628 -15.58 33.19 -3.63
N ALA A 629 -16.14 32.92 -4.82
CA ALA A 629 -17.45 32.29 -4.96
C ALA A 629 -17.50 30.88 -4.35
N ILE A 630 -16.41 30.11 -4.47
CA ILE A 630 -16.33 28.77 -3.85
C ILE A 630 -16.25 28.86 -2.33
N ILE A 631 -15.48 29.82 -1.78
CA ILE A 631 -15.36 30.04 -0.34
C ILE A 631 -16.71 30.48 0.23
N GLN A 632 -17.40 31.44 -0.40
CA GLN A 632 -18.72 31.90 0.00
C GLN A 632 -19.75 30.76 -0.01
N LYS A 633 -19.74 29.91 -1.06
CA LYS A 633 -20.61 28.73 -1.11
C LYS A 633 -20.32 27.75 0.02
N ARG A 634 -19.05 27.50 0.35
CA ARG A 634 -18.68 26.64 1.48
C ARG A 634 -19.12 27.25 2.81
N LEU A 635 -19.04 28.57 2.96
CA LEU A 635 -19.51 29.25 4.17
C LEU A 635 -21.01 29.04 4.34
N ALA A 636 -21.79 29.27 3.29
CA ALA A 636 -23.24 29.05 3.32
C ALA A 636 -23.59 27.61 3.74
N LEU A 637 -22.91 26.61 3.16
CA LEU A 637 -23.10 25.21 3.55
C LEU A 637 -22.72 24.95 5.02
N MET A 638 -21.62 25.52 5.51
CA MET A 638 -21.20 25.35 6.89
C MET A 638 -22.17 26.02 7.87
N CYS A 639 -22.71 27.19 7.54
CA CYS A 639 -23.70 27.89 8.37
C CYS A 639 -25.07 27.20 8.38
N ASP A 640 -25.48 26.65 7.24
CA ASP A 640 -26.74 25.92 7.11
C ASP A 640 -26.70 24.58 7.87
N ALA A 641 -25.60 23.84 7.73
CA ALA A 641 -25.45 22.53 8.34
C ALA A 641 -25.13 22.57 9.85
N THR A 642 -24.40 23.58 10.33
CA THR A 642 -23.90 23.60 11.72
C THR A 642 -24.91 24.30 12.63
N PRO A 643 -25.42 23.65 13.69
CA PRO A 643 -26.23 24.33 14.69
C PRO A 643 -25.48 25.52 15.29
N ASN A 644 -26.20 26.56 15.74
CA ASN A 644 -25.55 27.68 16.42
C ASN A 644 -25.19 27.31 17.88
N LEU A 645 -24.04 26.65 18.04
CA LEU A 645 -23.56 26.06 19.30
C LEU A 645 -23.19 27.11 20.37
N THR A 646 -23.03 28.37 19.98
CA THR A 646 -22.49 29.45 20.83
C THR A 646 -23.39 30.67 20.94
N ALA A 647 -24.64 30.60 20.45
CA ALA A 647 -25.60 31.71 20.49
C ALA A 647 -25.78 32.31 21.89
N HIS A 648 -25.68 31.49 22.94
CA HIS A 648 -25.81 31.92 24.34
C HIS A 648 -24.58 32.65 24.90
N LEU A 649 -23.44 32.62 24.19
CA LEU A 649 -22.21 33.30 24.63
C LEU A 649 -22.25 34.77 24.24
N THR A 650 -21.94 35.64 25.20
CA THR A 650 -21.74 37.07 24.95
C THR A 650 -20.27 37.32 24.62
N PRO A 651 -19.94 38.11 23.58
CA PRO A 651 -18.56 38.49 23.30
C PRO A 651 -17.98 39.27 24.48
N GLY A 652 -16.83 38.82 24.98
CA GLY A 652 -16.11 39.47 26.08
C GLY A 652 -14.87 40.21 25.58
N PRO A 653 -14.30 41.13 26.38
CA PRO A 653 -13.04 41.77 26.03
C PRO A 653 -11.91 40.74 25.90
N LEU A 654 -10.96 41.01 25.00
CA LEU A 654 -9.77 40.19 24.86
C LEU A 654 -8.97 40.18 26.17
N ALA A 655 -8.67 38.98 26.67
CA ALA A 655 -7.85 38.80 27.86
C ALA A 655 -6.86 37.65 27.65
N LEU A 656 -5.60 38.01 27.41
CA LEU A 656 -4.50 37.07 27.29
C LEU A 656 -3.84 36.84 28.65
N LEU A 657 -3.38 35.61 28.88
CA LEU A 657 -2.49 35.29 30.00
C LEU A 657 -1.02 35.46 29.57
N PRO A 658 -0.08 35.60 30.53
CA PRO A 658 1.33 35.38 30.25
C PRO A 658 1.53 34.04 29.53
N LEU A 659 2.46 34.00 28.57
CA LEU A 659 2.64 32.88 27.65
C LEU A 659 2.81 31.53 28.38
N GLU A 660 3.50 31.54 29.52
CA GLU A 660 3.76 30.37 30.35
C GLU A 660 2.53 29.82 31.09
N GLU A 661 1.51 30.65 31.28
CA GLU A 661 0.25 30.32 31.95
C GLU A 661 -0.87 29.89 30.99
N ARG A 662 -0.74 30.23 29.69
CA ARG A 662 -1.71 29.85 28.66
C ARG A 662 -1.90 28.34 28.58
N SER A 663 -3.10 27.95 28.17
CA SER A 663 -3.57 26.57 28.01
C SER A 663 -3.60 25.73 29.30
N ARG A 664 -3.37 26.34 30.48
CA ARG A 664 -3.55 25.69 31.79
C ARG A 664 -5.00 25.86 32.22
N THR A 665 -5.78 24.79 32.26
CA THR A 665 -7.20 24.87 32.65
C THR A 665 -7.50 24.35 34.05
N GLY A 666 -6.61 23.53 34.60
CA GLY A 666 -6.91 22.72 35.78
C GLY A 666 -7.92 21.60 35.47
N SER A 667 -8.10 20.69 36.43
CA SER A 667 -9.01 19.55 36.30
C SER A 667 -10.45 19.89 36.69
N TYR A 668 -11.42 19.18 36.11
CA TYR A 668 -12.82 19.21 36.57
C TYR A 668 -13.01 18.39 37.88
N LYS A 669 -14.24 18.34 38.44
CA LYS A 669 -14.53 17.60 39.69
C LYS A 669 -14.19 16.11 39.53
N GLU A 670 -13.63 15.49 40.58
CA GLU A 670 -13.34 14.04 40.66
C GLU A 670 -12.71 13.44 39.40
N CYS A 671 -11.66 14.08 38.90
CA CYS A 671 -11.16 13.84 37.55
C CYS A 671 -10.47 12.48 37.40
N ALA A 672 -11.03 11.57 36.58
CA ALA A 672 -10.41 10.30 36.21
C ALA A 672 -9.03 10.49 35.53
N SER A 673 -8.85 11.60 34.80
CA SER A 673 -7.59 11.94 34.13
C SER A 673 -6.45 12.34 35.08
N ARG A 674 -6.73 12.66 36.37
CA ARG A 674 -5.68 12.79 37.41
C ARG A 674 -5.09 11.44 37.83
N ARG A 675 -5.86 10.35 37.75
CA ARG A 675 -5.42 9.01 38.20
C ARG A 675 -4.49 8.29 37.20
N LYS A 676 -4.33 8.83 35.98
CA LYS A 676 -3.50 8.26 34.89
C LYS A 676 -2.32 9.16 34.49
N ALA A 677 -2.12 10.28 35.18
CA ALA A 677 -1.09 11.26 34.87
C ALA A 677 0.25 10.90 35.53
#